data_AF-S2F3Q4-F1
#
_entry.id   AF-S2F3Q4-F1
#
_cell.length_a   1.000
_cell.length_b   1.000
_cell.length_c   1.000
_cell.angle_alpha   90.00
_cell.angle_beta   90.00
_cell.angle_gamma   90.00
#
_symmetry.space_group_name_H-M   'P 1'
#
loop_
_entity.id
_entity.type
_entity.pdbx_description
1 polymer ?
#
loop_
_entity_poly.entity_id
_entity_poly.type
_entity_poly.pdbx_seq_one_letter_code
_entity_poly.pdbx_strand_id
1 'polypeptide(L)'
;MSEKQGPPLPLPPIDIRGEDRTVYLETTHVGAQPKPGKNPQGGGFRIPPTRAGGMGSGITNTEGLRRETRDNIKATENAVKAAYTVNSANSGVAIEADLANLRAQFPAAVSTTAQAYQHELNIRNILTQQKTTQLHTQTSLADSFYGLSPLNSTIGDYLARAQALDGAVTPYGPAYSKWVASFKAGYSAKLLTEHIQLLNSQQVHVQNLLAGAQAEERRVAAEQQAQRVAAEQSRIRAEAEALAHAQEQVRLAALAEAERVAAEQARLAAEAAARYIAAEQARLEAEADVQRQAEQLRLENQRKAEEQALRDAMAALDAAKGSRPFRVSGAAAASGPVFTVAAGTLAVDAVTNLAIRTALRSAAATAITALAAAVGTASGVVIVVGVAALVYYALRDNKEPYALSLPLSDLTTYDAGALNAIAQANGDIELPVAIGSRSVDNTTEFSVAATNGTSVSRKVPVRFATYDPALNVYRSESATAQSPGMTWTPIVSPGDASTALPAAQPDVAPYTGATATALEGRIDENPELDLYSFGGFIYVFPVESGIPPQFVVFRDRRSEPGVTSGAGQLVSGNWMGTASIPEGAPIPAQIADKLRGRRFSTFNSFRSEFWKAVSNDELLNGQFTKLRQMDMKQGLAPAAFPQDQVGKRIKYEVHHIIPIAQGGEVYDMDNLQIMTPKSHIQTHTKAKGVKE
;
A
#
# COMPACT_ATOMS: atom_id res chain seq x y z
N MET A 1 -17.39 64.60 -6.26
CA MET A 1 -17.72 65.90 -6.89
C MET A 1 -19.19 66.15 -6.55
N SER A 2 -19.55 66.74 -5.41
CA SER A 2 -19.55 68.17 -5.07
C SER A 2 -20.08 69.08 -6.18
N GLU A 3 -21.35 69.47 -6.07
CA GLU A 3 -21.93 70.80 -6.40
C GLU A 3 -23.38 70.78 -5.85
N LYS A 4 -23.65 71.22 -4.62
CA LYS A 4 -23.96 72.60 -4.19
C LYS A 4 -24.87 73.37 -5.16
N GLN A 5 -26.18 73.39 -4.86
CA GLN A 5 -27.03 74.56 -5.10
C GLN A 5 -27.83 74.84 -3.82
N GLY A 6 -27.66 76.05 -3.29
CA GLY A 6 -28.26 76.53 -2.05
C GLY A 6 -29.73 76.98 -2.20
N PRO A 7 -30.39 77.33 -1.08
CA PRO A 7 -31.82 77.63 -1.06
C PRO A 7 -32.08 79.10 -1.44
N PRO A 8 -33.22 79.44 -2.06
CA PRO A 8 -33.68 80.82 -2.10
C PRO A 8 -34.45 81.19 -0.81
N LEU A 9 -34.09 82.36 -0.31
CA LEU A 9 -34.63 83.08 0.85
C LEU A 9 -36.09 83.55 0.67
N PRO A 10 -36.79 83.94 1.76
CA PRO A 10 -38.21 84.28 1.80
C PRO A 10 -38.51 85.80 1.66
N LEU A 11 -39.82 86.12 1.67
CA LEU A 11 -40.53 87.41 1.95
C LEU A 11 -41.13 88.15 0.71
N PRO A 12 -42.21 88.98 0.84
CA PRO A 12 -42.70 89.65 2.06
C PRO A 12 -44.24 89.66 2.31
N PRO A 13 -44.69 90.16 3.49
CA PRO A 13 -46.09 90.38 3.83
C PRO A 13 -46.60 91.71 3.25
N ILE A 14 -47.92 91.83 3.06
CA ILE A 14 -48.58 93.10 2.73
C ILE A 14 -49.63 93.40 3.80
N ASP A 15 -49.26 94.31 4.69
CA ASP A 15 -50.17 95.16 5.47
C ASP A 15 -50.23 96.52 4.77
N ILE A 16 -51.42 97.01 4.46
CA ILE A 16 -51.64 98.43 4.22
C ILE A 16 -53.03 98.82 4.77
N ARG A 17 -53.05 99.29 6.02
CA ARG A 17 -53.91 100.41 6.43
C ARG A 17 -53.18 101.73 6.10
N GLY A 18 -53.93 102.70 5.56
CA GLY A 18 -53.51 104.08 5.34
C GLY A 18 -54.31 104.69 4.18
N GLU A 19 -55.53 105.15 4.45
CA GLU A 19 -55.84 106.59 4.51
C GLU A 19 -55.89 107.27 3.13
N ASP A 20 -56.99 107.05 2.40
CA ASP A 20 -57.73 108.18 1.84
C ASP A 20 -59.23 107.87 1.75
N ARG A 21 -60.05 108.82 2.19
CA ARG A 21 -61.51 108.73 2.31
C ARG A 21 -62.15 109.16 0.99
N THR A 22 -62.40 108.22 0.09
CA THR A 22 -63.42 108.40 -0.97
C THR A 22 -63.99 107.07 -1.43
N VAL A 23 -65.29 106.87 -1.18
CA VAL A 23 -66.08 105.75 -1.70
C VAL A 23 -66.52 106.10 -3.11
N TYR A 24 -65.99 105.38 -4.11
CA TYR A 24 -66.61 105.29 -5.43
C TYR A 24 -67.46 104.01 -5.46
N LEU A 25 -68.78 104.18 -5.47
CA LEU A 25 -69.73 103.10 -5.76
C LEU A 25 -69.70 102.85 -7.28
N GLU A 26 -69.20 101.69 -7.70
CA GLU A 26 -69.54 101.17 -9.03
C GLU A 26 -70.73 100.19 -8.93
N THR A 27 -71.72 100.56 -9.74
CA THR A 27 -72.96 99.91 -10.12
C THR A 27 -73.02 98.39 -9.98
N THR A 28 -73.91 97.94 -9.09
CA THR A 28 -74.42 96.58 -8.98
C THR A 28 -75.13 96.20 -10.29
N HIS A 29 -74.64 95.15 -10.94
CA HIS A 29 -75.27 94.54 -12.11
C HIS A 29 -76.54 93.78 -11.69
N VAL A 30 -77.60 94.01 -12.46
CA VAL A 30 -78.97 93.53 -12.25
C VAL A 30 -79.15 92.17 -12.94
N GLY A 31 -79.61 91.16 -12.19
CA GLY A 31 -80.10 89.89 -12.72
C GLY A 31 -81.62 89.77 -12.62
N ALA A 32 -82.29 90.18 -13.70
CA ALA A 32 -83.64 89.82 -14.16
C ALA A 32 -84.82 89.70 -13.14
N GLN A 33 -85.66 90.74 -13.12
CA GLN A 33 -87.11 90.61 -12.86
C GLN A 33 -87.79 89.84 -14.03
N PRO A 34 -88.81 89.01 -13.77
CA PRO A 34 -89.76 88.60 -14.80
C PRO A 34 -90.52 89.82 -15.35
N LYS A 35 -90.63 89.90 -16.68
CA LYS A 35 -91.31 91.00 -17.39
C LYS A 35 -92.80 91.10 -17.00
N PRO A 36 -93.37 92.32 -16.88
CA PRO A 36 -94.80 92.52 -16.66
C PRO A 36 -95.62 92.20 -17.92
N GLY A 37 -96.63 91.34 -17.79
CA GLY A 37 -97.72 91.19 -18.75
C GLY A 37 -98.70 92.35 -18.66
N LYS A 38 -99.13 92.85 -19.81
CA LYS A 38 -99.82 94.13 -20.08
C LYS A 38 -101.29 94.17 -19.61
N ASN A 39 -101.63 95.16 -18.76
CA ASN A 39 -102.84 96.03 -18.72
C ASN A 39 -104.28 95.45 -18.80
N PRO A 40 -105.34 96.21 -18.41
CA PRO A 40 -105.49 97.22 -17.35
C PRO A 40 -106.87 97.15 -16.64
N GLN A 41 -106.92 97.01 -15.31
CA GLN A 41 -108.02 97.63 -14.55
C GLN A 41 -107.40 98.36 -13.37
N GLY A 42 -107.25 99.66 -13.58
CA GLY A 42 -106.62 100.57 -12.67
C GLY A 42 -107.36 100.64 -11.34
N GLY A 43 -106.55 100.75 -10.28
CA GLY A 43 -106.96 101.44 -9.07
C GLY A 43 -107.29 102.88 -9.45
N GLY A 44 -108.58 103.12 -9.73
CA GLY A 44 -109.16 104.44 -9.75
C GLY A 44 -109.44 104.86 -8.32
N PHE A 45 -108.49 105.60 -7.74
CA PHE A 45 -108.74 106.50 -6.63
C PHE A 45 -110.02 107.33 -6.91
N ARG A 46 -111.03 107.23 -6.04
CA ARG A 46 -112.07 108.25 -5.87
C ARG A 46 -112.08 108.66 -4.40
N ILE A 47 -111.58 109.86 -4.13
CA ILE A 47 -111.84 110.61 -2.89
C ILE A 47 -113.31 111.10 -2.95
N PRO A 48 -114.06 111.14 -1.82
CA PRO A 48 -115.50 110.87 -1.77
C PRO A 48 -116.37 112.12 -2.02
N PRO A 49 -117.68 111.98 -2.29
CA PRO A 49 -118.60 113.08 -2.05
C PRO A 49 -118.89 113.18 -0.54
N THR A 50 -118.69 114.40 -0.02
CA THR A 50 -119.27 114.93 1.21
C THR A 50 -120.69 114.40 1.44
N ARG A 51 -120.93 113.75 2.59
CA ARG A 51 -122.28 113.37 3.02
C ARG A 51 -123.06 114.65 3.39
N ALA A 52 -124.08 114.97 2.60
CA ALA A 52 -125.11 115.91 3.02
C ALA A 52 -125.97 115.24 4.11
N GLY A 53 -126.04 115.91 5.27
CA GLY A 53 -127.09 115.87 6.30
C GLY A 53 -127.71 114.51 6.68
N GLY A 54 -127.46 114.06 7.92
CA GLY A 54 -128.36 113.11 8.59
C GLY A 54 -127.73 112.24 9.68
N MET A 55 -127.48 112.86 10.84
CA MET A 55 -127.39 112.35 12.23
C MET A 55 -126.81 110.95 12.56
N GLY A 56 -125.79 110.97 13.45
CA GLY A 56 -125.40 109.92 14.42
C GLY A 56 -124.56 108.77 13.85
N SER A 57 -123.37 108.40 14.34
CA SER A 57 -122.78 108.45 15.68
C SER A 57 -121.25 108.55 15.58
N GLY A 58 -120.61 109.17 16.57
CA GLY A 58 -119.25 109.71 16.50
C GLY A 58 -118.12 108.69 16.51
N ILE A 59 -117.40 108.62 15.37
CA ILE A 59 -116.01 108.18 15.30
C ILE A 59 -115.26 109.38 14.76
N THR A 60 -114.34 109.95 15.55
CA THR A 60 -113.52 111.09 15.11
C THR A 60 -112.67 110.68 13.90
N ASN A 61 -112.36 111.61 12.98
CA ASN A 61 -111.54 111.33 11.79
C ASN A 61 -110.24 110.55 12.10
N THR A 62 -109.71 110.68 13.32
CA THR A 62 -108.53 109.97 13.83
C THR A 62 -108.74 108.46 14.01
N GLU A 63 -109.92 108.00 14.41
CA GLU A 63 -110.18 106.57 14.65
C GLU A 63 -110.46 105.77 13.36
N GLY A 64 -111.00 106.43 12.33
CA GLY A 64 -111.12 105.83 10.99
C GLY A 64 -109.75 105.50 10.39
N LEU A 65 -108.81 106.44 10.47
CA LEU A 65 -107.43 106.29 9.99
C LEU A 65 -106.67 105.19 10.75
N ARG A 66 -106.89 105.06 12.07
CA ARG A 66 -106.30 103.96 12.88
C ARG A 66 -106.83 102.59 12.47
N ARG A 67 -108.13 102.47 12.16
CA ARG A 67 -108.72 101.21 11.67
C ARG A 67 -108.12 100.80 10.33
N GLU A 68 -108.05 101.72 9.36
CA GLU A 68 -107.45 101.45 8.05
C GLU A 68 -105.96 101.09 8.16
N THR A 69 -105.21 101.77 9.04
CA THR A 69 -103.81 101.44 9.31
C THR A 69 -103.65 100.01 9.85
N ARG A 70 -104.54 99.56 10.74
CA ARG A 70 -104.55 98.19 11.27
C ARG A 70 -104.79 97.15 10.16
N ASP A 71 -105.70 97.41 9.24
CA ASP A 71 -105.99 96.51 8.13
C ASP A 71 -104.81 96.43 7.14
N ASN A 72 -104.15 97.56 6.87
CA ASN A 72 -102.94 97.62 6.04
C ASN A 72 -101.75 96.87 6.65
N ILE A 73 -101.57 96.95 7.97
CA ILE A 73 -100.56 96.16 8.71
C ILE A 73 -100.85 94.67 8.55
N LYS A 74 -102.09 94.23 8.81
CA LYS A 74 -102.47 92.81 8.65
C LYS A 74 -102.23 92.30 7.23
N ALA A 75 -102.62 93.07 6.22
CA ALA A 75 -102.40 92.71 4.81
C ALA A 75 -100.89 92.57 4.51
N THR A 76 -100.07 93.48 5.03
CA THR A 76 -98.61 93.44 4.83
C THR A 76 -97.97 92.27 5.56
N GLU A 77 -98.36 92.01 6.81
CA GLU A 77 -97.88 90.86 7.56
C GLU A 77 -98.17 89.56 6.83
N ASN A 78 -99.40 89.38 6.34
CA ASN A 78 -99.81 88.19 5.60
C ASN A 78 -99.01 88.03 4.31
N ALA A 79 -98.79 89.11 3.56
CA ALA A 79 -98.00 89.08 2.33
C ALA A 79 -96.53 88.70 2.58
N VAL A 80 -95.90 89.28 3.62
CA VAL A 80 -94.51 88.98 3.98
C VAL A 80 -94.37 87.55 4.51
N LYS A 81 -95.31 87.10 5.34
CA LYS A 81 -95.38 85.71 5.85
C LYS A 81 -95.52 84.71 4.70
N ALA A 82 -96.40 84.97 3.74
CA ALA A 82 -96.59 84.10 2.57
C ALA A 82 -95.33 84.04 1.69
N ALA A 83 -94.69 85.18 1.43
CA ALA A 83 -93.43 85.23 0.68
C ALA A 83 -92.30 84.46 1.38
N TYR A 84 -92.20 84.59 2.71
CA TYR A 84 -91.25 83.81 3.50
C TYR A 84 -91.51 82.31 3.40
N THR A 85 -92.76 81.84 3.51
CA THR A 85 -93.08 80.41 3.40
C THR A 85 -92.63 79.84 2.05
N VAL A 86 -92.86 80.57 0.94
CA VAL A 86 -92.42 80.15 -0.40
C VAL A 86 -90.90 80.14 -0.51
N ASN A 87 -90.22 81.16 0.00
CA ASN A 87 -88.76 81.26 -0.09
C ASN A 87 -88.07 80.22 0.81
N SER A 88 -88.60 79.98 2.02
CA SER A 88 -88.10 78.97 2.95
C SER A 88 -88.23 77.56 2.36
N ALA A 89 -89.36 77.23 1.72
CA ALA A 89 -89.54 75.96 1.01
C ALA A 89 -88.55 75.76 -0.16
N ASN A 90 -88.07 76.86 -0.77
CA ASN A 90 -87.13 76.85 -1.89
C ASN A 90 -85.66 77.09 -1.48
N SER A 91 -85.34 77.07 -0.18
CA SER A 91 -83.99 77.36 0.34
C SER A 91 -82.90 76.52 -0.34
N GLY A 92 -83.15 75.22 -0.56
CA GLY A 92 -82.18 74.33 -1.20
C GLY A 92 -81.85 74.71 -2.65
N VAL A 93 -82.87 75.08 -3.44
CA VAL A 93 -82.70 75.52 -4.83
C VAL A 93 -81.97 76.86 -4.90
N ALA A 94 -82.32 77.79 -4.01
CA ALA A 94 -81.67 79.10 -3.93
C ALA A 94 -80.18 78.97 -3.55
N ILE A 95 -79.86 78.13 -2.56
CA ILE A 95 -78.47 77.87 -2.16
C ILE A 95 -77.68 77.22 -3.29
N GLU A 96 -78.24 76.23 -3.99
CA GLU A 96 -77.52 75.58 -5.07
C GLU A 96 -77.26 76.53 -6.25
N ALA A 97 -78.20 77.43 -6.56
CA ALA A 97 -77.99 78.48 -7.55
C ALA A 97 -76.84 79.43 -7.15
N ASP A 98 -76.78 79.85 -5.88
CA ASP A 98 -75.69 80.67 -5.36
C ASP A 98 -74.34 79.93 -5.37
N LEU A 99 -74.33 78.64 -5.02
CA LEU A 99 -73.14 77.78 -5.08
C LEU A 99 -72.67 77.62 -6.53
N ALA A 100 -73.56 77.39 -7.48
CA ALA A 100 -73.23 77.28 -8.90
C ALA A 100 -72.60 78.58 -9.43
N ASN A 101 -73.12 79.74 -9.02
CA ASN A 101 -72.53 81.04 -9.36
C ASN A 101 -71.12 81.20 -8.77
N LEU A 102 -70.91 80.78 -7.52
CA LEU A 102 -69.58 80.83 -6.90
C LEU A 102 -68.59 79.86 -7.56
N ARG A 103 -69.01 78.66 -7.96
CA ARG A 103 -68.17 77.72 -8.74
C ARG A 103 -67.72 78.34 -10.06
N ALA A 104 -68.61 79.08 -10.73
CA ALA A 104 -68.26 79.78 -11.97
C ALA A 104 -67.28 80.95 -11.72
N GLN A 105 -67.38 81.63 -10.58
CA GLN A 105 -66.49 82.75 -10.21
C GLN A 105 -65.11 82.31 -9.74
N PHE A 106 -65.02 81.16 -9.07
CA PHE A 106 -63.78 80.64 -8.52
C PHE A 106 -63.47 79.25 -9.11
N PRO A 107 -63.01 79.15 -10.36
CA PRO A 107 -62.63 77.86 -10.94
C PRO A 107 -61.36 77.31 -10.27
N ALA A 108 -61.29 76.00 -10.05
CA ALA A 108 -60.10 75.32 -9.58
C ALA A 108 -59.73 74.13 -10.48
N ALA A 109 -58.44 73.96 -10.76
CA ALA A 109 -57.92 72.77 -11.43
C ALA A 109 -57.88 71.61 -10.44
N VAL A 110 -58.86 70.71 -10.53
CA VAL A 110 -58.98 69.53 -9.66
C VAL A 110 -58.45 68.30 -10.39
N SER A 111 -57.38 67.70 -9.87
CA SER A 111 -56.75 66.50 -10.44
C SER A 111 -57.07 65.23 -9.64
N THR A 112 -57.56 65.38 -8.40
CA THR A 112 -57.97 64.27 -7.55
C THR A 112 -59.33 64.52 -6.91
N THR A 113 -59.99 63.44 -6.48
CA THR A 113 -61.28 63.50 -5.79
C THR A 113 -61.17 64.29 -4.48
N ALA A 114 -60.06 64.18 -3.75
CA ALA A 114 -59.83 64.99 -2.54
C ALA A 114 -59.72 66.49 -2.88
N GLN A 115 -59.04 66.85 -3.97
CA GLN A 115 -58.96 68.25 -4.42
C GLN A 115 -60.33 68.81 -4.81
N ALA A 116 -61.19 68.00 -5.45
CA ALA A 116 -62.56 68.38 -5.78
C ALA A 116 -63.41 68.68 -4.54
N TYR A 117 -63.38 67.81 -3.52
CA TYR A 117 -64.12 68.07 -2.27
C TYR A 117 -63.55 69.24 -1.47
N GLN A 118 -62.22 69.42 -1.47
CA GLN A 118 -61.61 70.60 -0.85
C GLN A 118 -62.07 71.90 -1.51
N HIS A 119 -62.17 71.91 -2.84
CA HIS A 119 -62.69 73.05 -3.58
C HIS A 119 -64.15 73.34 -3.22
N GLU A 120 -65.00 72.31 -3.19
CA GLU A 120 -66.42 72.43 -2.81
C GLU A 120 -66.63 72.93 -1.36
N LEU A 121 -65.72 72.61 -0.43
CA LEU A 121 -65.71 73.17 0.93
C LEU A 121 -65.37 74.66 0.92
N ASN A 122 -64.37 75.07 0.13
CA ASN A 122 -63.98 76.47 0.02
C ASN A 122 -65.14 77.32 -0.53
N ILE A 123 -65.82 76.83 -1.58
CA ILE A 123 -66.98 77.51 -2.16
C ILE A 123 -68.11 77.69 -1.14
N ARG A 124 -68.44 76.64 -0.35
CA ARG A 124 -69.48 76.73 0.69
C ARG A 124 -69.09 77.68 1.81
N ASN A 125 -67.83 77.70 2.23
CA ASN A 125 -67.34 78.66 3.23
C ASN A 125 -67.54 80.11 2.77
N ILE A 126 -67.23 80.40 1.49
CA ILE A 126 -67.45 81.73 0.90
C ILE A 126 -68.93 82.08 0.94
N LEU A 127 -69.82 81.17 0.54
CA LEU A 127 -71.26 81.43 0.56
C LEU A 127 -71.79 81.66 1.98
N THR A 128 -71.36 80.84 2.95
CA THR A 128 -71.73 81.00 4.35
C THR A 128 -71.31 82.37 4.88
N GLN A 129 -70.11 82.86 4.54
CA GLN A 129 -69.65 84.20 4.92
C GLN A 129 -70.50 85.31 4.27
N GLN A 130 -70.83 85.18 2.98
CA GLN A 130 -71.70 86.14 2.29
C GLN A 130 -73.10 86.19 2.92
N LYS A 131 -73.71 85.03 3.20
CA LYS A 131 -75.03 84.95 3.85
C LYS A 131 -74.99 85.46 5.29
N THR A 132 -73.90 85.24 6.02
CA THR A 132 -73.70 85.77 7.37
C THR A 132 -73.63 87.30 7.37
N THR A 133 -72.96 87.89 6.38
CA THR A 133 -72.89 89.35 6.20
C THR A 133 -74.26 89.94 5.85
N GLN A 134 -75.01 89.26 4.96
CA GLN A 134 -76.39 89.62 4.64
C GLN A 134 -77.30 89.51 5.87
N LEU A 135 -77.14 88.45 6.67
CA LEU A 135 -77.91 88.24 7.90
C LEU A 135 -77.70 89.42 8.85
N HIS A 136 -76.44 89.80 9.10
CA HIS A 136 -76.12 90.94 9.97
C HIS A 136 -76.80 92.23 9.48
N THR A 137 -76.72 92.50 8.17
CA THR A 137 -77.36 93.67 7.55
C THR A 137 -78.88 93.67 7.73
N GLN A 138 -79.52 92.52 7.50
CA GLN A 138 -80.97 92.37 7.65
C GLN A 138 -81.42 92.43 9.11
N THR A 139 -80.62 91.89 10.04
CA THR A 139 -80.88 92.02 11.48
C THR A 139 -80.83 93.48 11.93
N SER A 140 -79.79 94.24 11.54
CA SER A 140 -79.73 95.68 11.87
C SER A 140 -80.90 96.47 11.28
N LEU A 141 -81.34 96.14 10.06
CA LEU A 141 -82.51 96.76 9.46
C LEU A 141 -83.81 96.34 10.15
N ALA A 142 -83.93 95.08 10.56
CA ALA A 142 -85.07 94.58 11.32
C ALA A 142 -85.23 95.31 12.65
N ASP A 143 -84.13 95.54 13.35
CA ASP A 143 -84.13 96.20 14.66
C ASP A 143 -84.37 97.73 14.57
N SER A 144 -84.32 98.33 13.37
CA SER A 144 -84.38 99.79 13.19
C SER A 144 -85.69 100.46 13.64
N PHE A 145 -86.81 99.75 13.66
CA PHE A 145 -88.11 100.33 14.04
C PHE A 145 -88.38 100.23 15.54
N TYR A 146 -88.21 99.04 16.14
CA TYR A 146 -88.49 98.79 17.56
C TYR A 146 -87.26 98.83 18.47
N GLY A 147 -86.04 98.81 17.91
CA GLY A 147 -84.80 98.54 18.64
C GLY A 147 -84.51 97.05 18.85
N LEU A 148 -85.40 96.17 18.37
CA LEU A 148 -85.36 94.71 18.47
C LEU A 148 -86.18 94.08 17.35
N SER A 149 -86.10 92.76 17.22
CA SER A 149 -86.75 92.01 16.14
C SER A 149 -88.28 92.25 16.09
N PRO A 150 -88.83 92.63 14.93
CA PRO A 150 -90.25 92.96 14.78
C PRO A 150 -91.14 91.71 14.72
N LEU A 151 -90.56 90.50 14.65
CA LEU A 151 -91.29 89.25 14.41
C LEU A 151 -92.29 88.88 15.52
N ASN A 152 -92.07 89.38 16.74
CA ASN A 152 -92.94 89.17 17.90
C ASN A 152 -93.76 90.43 18.27
N SER A 153 -93.71 91.48 17.45
CA SER A 153 -94.44 92.72 17.71
C SER A 153 -95.93 92.59 17.38
N THR A 154 -96.77 93.27 18.14
CA THR A 154 -98.22 93.33 17.91
C THR A 154 -98.61 94.62 17.18
N ILE A 155 -99.83 94.65 16.63
CA ILE A 155 -100.38 95.89 16.05
C ILE A 155 -100.47 97.01 17.11
N GLY A 156 -100.67 96.65 18.39
CA GLY A 156 -100.64 97.60 19.50
C GLY A 156 -99.27 98.27 19.64
N ASP A 157 -98.20 97.48 19.59
CA ASP A 157 -96.81 97.96 19.67
C ASP A 157 -96.48 98.90 18.50
N TYR A 158 -96.95 98.56 17.30
CA TYR A 158 -96.83 99.45 16.15
C TYR A 158 -97.53 100.79 16.40
N LEU A 159 -98.80 100.78 16.84
CA LEU A 159 -99.58 102.01 17.03
C LEU A 159 -98.92 102.93 18.05
N ALA A 160 -98.40 102.36 19.15
CA ALA A 160 -97.67 103.11 20.17
C ALA A 160 -96.38 103.73 19.61
N ARG A 161 -95.58 102.97 18.86
CA ARG A 161 -94.33 103.44 18.26
C ARG A 161 -94.56 104.46 17.15
N ALA A 162 -95.55 104.24 16.29
CA ALA A 162 -95.89 105.13 15.20
C ALA A 162 -96.41 106.48 15.69
N GLN A 163 -97.22 106.50 16.76
CA GLN A 163 -97.66 107.75 17.39
C GLN A 163 -96.48 108.54 17.98
N ALA A 164 -95.50 107.86 18.58
CA ALA A 164 -94.30 108.52 19.10
C ALA A 164 -93.39 109.10 18.00
N LEU A 165 -93.38 108.51 16.80
CA LEU A 165 -92.52 108.94 15.68
C LEU A 165 -93.15 110.04 14.83
N ASP A 166 -94.43 109.89 14.45
CA ASP A 166 -95.08 110.74 13.45
C ASP A 166 -96.17 111.67 14.05
N GLY A 167 -96.49 111.53 15.34
CA GLY A 167 -97.57 112.24 16.03
C GLY A 167 -98.97 111.74 15.64
N ALA A 168 -99.31 111.75 14.34
CA ALA A 168 -100.57 111.25 13.79
C ALA A 168 -100.37 109.92 13.05
N VAL A 169 -101.11 108.89 13.47
CA VAL A 169 -101.07 107.57 12.82
C VAL A 169 -101.92 107.59 11.55
N THR A 170 -101.27 107.51 10.39
CA THR A 170 -101.92 107.53 9.07
C THR A 170 -101.68 106.24 8.28
N PRO A 171 -102.64 105.81 7.45
CA PRO A 171 -102.42 104.76 6.46
C PRO A 171 -101.29 105.20 5.51
N TYR A 172 -100.22 104.42 5.42
CA TYR A 172 -99.06 104.67 4.55
C TYR A 172 -98.12 105.83 4.92
N GLY A 173 -98.14 106.29 6.18
CA GLY A 173 -97.21 107.33 6.66
C GLY A 173 -95.74 106.88 6.78
N PRO A 174 -94.82 107.80 7.16
CA PRO A 174 -93.40 107.51 7.35
C PRO A 174 -93.13 106.34 8.31
N ALA A 175 -93.81 106.28 9.46
CA ALA A 175 -93.69 105.19 10.43
C ALA A 175 -94.15 103.84 9.84
N TYR A 176 -95.20 103.84 9.02
CA TYR A 176 -95.64 102.63 8.31
C TYR A 176 -94.54 102.14 7.37
N SER A 177 -93.95 103.02 6.55
CA SER A 177 -92.88 102.63 5.62
C SER A 177 -91.65 102.06 6.33
N LYS A 178 -91.23 102.66 7.46
CA LYS A 178 -90.12 102.18 8.30
C LYS A 178 -90.43 100.84 8.94
N TRP A 179 -91.66 100.66 9.44
CA TRP A 179 -92.12 99.38 9.98
C TRP A 179 -92.14 98.29 8.90
N VAL A 180 -92.64 98.57 7.69
CA VAL A 180 -92.65 97.59 6.60
C VAL A 180 -91.22 97.15 6.25
N ALA A 181 -90.26 98.08 6.20
CA ALA A 181 -88.86 97.78 5.96
C ALA A 181 -88.27 96.89 7.07
N SER A 182 -88.50 97.24 8.33
CA SER A 182 -88.10 96.45 9.51
C SER A 182 -88.73 95.05 9.49
N PHE A 183 -90.04 94.94 9.28
CA PHE A 183 -90.76 93.67 9.30
C PHE A 183 -90.33 92.72 8.16
N LYS A 184 -90.14 93.25 6.95
CA LYS A 184 -89.56 92.49 5.82
C LYS A 184 -88.12 92.04 6.11
N ALA A 185 -87.31 92.90 6.71
CA ALA A 185 -85.95 92.57 7.09
C ALA A 185 -85.90 91.48 8.16
N GLY A 186 -86.85 91.47 9.11
CA GLY A 186 -86.97 90.42 10.12
C GLY A 186 -87.19 89.03 9.50
N TYR A 187 -88.12 88.90 8.55
CA TYR A 187 -88.34 87.63 7.84
C TYR A 187 -87.18 87.28 6.90
N SER A 188 -86.48 88.28 6.35
CA SER A 188 -85.27 88.06 5.54
C SER A 188 -84.11 87.52 6.40
N ALA A 189 -83.92 88.06 7.60
CA ALA A 189 -82.95 87.56 8.58
C ALA A 189 -83.29 86.12 9.02
N LYS A 190 -84.58 85.81 9.22
CA LYS A 190 -85.03 84.45 9.53
C LYS A 190 -84.67 83.46 8.40
N LEU A 191 -84.97 83.82 7.15
CA LEU A 191 -84.63 83.00 5.98
C LEU A 191 -83.11 82.81 5.83
N LEU A 192 -82.32 83.87 6.03
CA LEU A 192 -80.86 83.79 5.96
C LEU A 192 -80.28 82.88 7.05
N THR A 193 -80.89 82.86 8.23
CA THR A 193 -80.53 81.92 9.30
C THR A 193 -80.76 80.47 8.88
N GLU A 194 -81.91 80.16 8.25
CA GLU A 194 -82.20 78.83 7.69
C GLU A 194 -81.20 78.43 6.61
N HIS A 195 -80.85 79.37 5.71
CA HIS A 195 -79.86 79.11 4.67
C HIS A 195 -78.48 78.78 5.24
N ILE A 196 -78.02 79.52 6.26
CA ILE A 196 -76.75 79.27 6.93
C ILE A 196 -76.75 77.89 7.62
N GLN A 197 -77.85 77.51 8.27
CA GLN A 197 -77.97 76.19 8.89
C GLN A 197 -77.87 75.05 7.87
N LEU A 198 -78.52 75.20 6.71
CA LEU A 198 -78.43 74.23 5.62
C LEU A 198 -77.03 74.18 5.00
N LEU A 199 -76.35 75.32 4.84
CA LEU A 199 -74.96 75.36 4.38
C LEU A 199 -74.00 74.67 5.36
N ASN A 200 -74.18 74.89 6.66
CA ASN A 200 -73.37 74.24 7.69
C ASN A 200 -73.56 72.72 7.69
N SER A 201 -74.78 72.21 7.49
CA SER A 201 -75.02 70.76 7.40
C SER A 201 -74.40 70.15 6.13
N GLN A 202 -74.51 70.84 4.99
CA GLN A 202 -73.85 70.44 3.75
C GLN A 202 -72.32 70.47 3.89
N GLN A 203 -71.76 71.44 4.60
CA GLN A 203 -70.32 71.55 4.82
C GLN A 203 -69.76 70.34 5.58
N VAL A 204 -70.44 69.88 6.63
CA VAL A 204 -70.04 68.66 7.37
C VAL A 204 -70.07 67.44 6.46
N HIS A 205 -71.08 67.33 5.59
CA HIS A 205 -71.18 66.22 4.64
C HIS A 205 -69.98 66.19 3.66
N VAL A 206 -69.63 67.32 3.04
CA VAL A 206 -68.48 67.40 2.12
C VAL A 206 -67.15 67.16 2.87
N GLN A 207 -67.05 67.59 4.13
CA GLN A 207 -65.87 67.34 4.96
C GLN A 207 -65.64 65.85 5.22
N ASN A 208 -66.71 65.09 5.47
CA ASN A 208 -66.63 63.63 5.61
C ASN A 208 -66.23 62.96 4.29
N LEU A 209 -66.74 63.44 3.16
CA LEU A 209 -66.36 62.94 1.83
C LEU A 209 -64.87 63.19 1.52
N LEU A 210 -64.35 64.36 1.90
CA LEU A 210 -62.92 64.68 1.77
C LEU A 210 -62.06 63.72 2.59
N ALA A 211 -62.41 63.48 3.86
CA ALA A 211 -61.67 62.55 4.71
C ALA A 211 -61.65 61.12 4.11
N GLY A 212 -62.78 60.67 3.56
CA GLY A 212 -62.87 59.40 2.84
C GLY A 212 -61.97 59.34 1.60
N ALA A 213 -61.99 60.37 0.76
CA ALA A 213 -61.17 60.43 -0.44
C ALA A 213 -59.66 60.44 -0.13
N GLN A 214 -59.23 61.18 0.90
CA GLN A 214 -57.83 61.22 1.33
C GLN A 214 -57.35 59.88 1.90
N ALA A 215 -58.22 59.14 2.60
CA ALA A 215 -57.90 57.81 3.11
C ALA A 215 -57.70 56.80 1.98
N GLU A 216 -58.56 56.84 0.95
CA GLU A 216 -58.45 55.99 -0.24
C GLU A 216 -57.17 56.27 -1.03
N GLU A 217 -56.85 57.55 -1.28
CA GLU A 217 -55.62 57.94 -1.97
C GLU A 217 -54.37 57.43 -1.23
N ARG A 218 -54.35 57.50 0.12
CA ARG A 218 -53.25 56.95 0.93
C ARG A 218 -53.15 55.43 0.83
N ARG A 219 -54.28 54.72 0.81
CA ARG A 219 -54.29 53.26 0.69
C ARG A 219 -53.73 52.81 -0.67
N VAL A 220 -54.20 53.43 -1.76
CA VAL A 220 -53.73 53.12 -3.12
C VAL A 220 -52.24 53.44 -3.28
N ALA A 221 -51.76 54.56 -2.75
CA ALA A 221 -50.35 54.91 -2.80
C ALA A 221 -49.47 53.89 -2.03
N ALA A 222 -49.92 53.44 -0.85
CA ALA A 222 -49.22 52.43 -0.06
C ALA A 222 -49.16 51.06 -0.76
N GLU A 223 -50.26 50.62 -1.37
CA GLU A 223 -50.32 49.38 -2.15
C GLU A 223 -49.38 49.41 -3.36
N GLN A 224 -49.37 50.52 -4.12
CA GLN A 224 -48.46 50.67 -5.26
C GLN A 224 -46.99 50.67 -4.83
N GLN A 225 -46.65 51.30 -3.71
CA GLN A 225 -45.29 51.30 -3.19
C GLN A 225 -44.87 49.90 -2.72
N ALA A 226 -45.76 49.17 -2.05
CA ALA A 226 -45.52 47.79 -1.64
C ALA A 226 -45.29 46.86 -2.86
N GLN A 227 -46.09 47.01 -3.92
CA GLN A 227 -45.90 46.26 -5.16
C GLN A 227 -44.58 46.57 -5.86
N ARG A 228 -44.17 47.84 -5.93
CA ARG A 228 -42.86 48.23 -6.50
C ARG A 228 -41.70 47.63 -5.73
N VAL A 229 -41.73 47.70 -4.40
CA VAL A 229 -40.67 47.13 -3.54
C VAL A 229 -40.63 45.60 -3.71
N ALA A 230 -41.78 44.92 -3.77
CA ALA A 230 -41.83 43.48 -3.99
C ALA A 230 -41.28 43.06 -5.37
N ALA A 231 -41.58 43.82 -6.43
CA ALA A 231 -41.07 43.57 -7.78
C ALA A 231 -39.56 43.85 -7.91
N GLU A 232 -39.05 44.88 -7.22
CA GLU A 232 -37.62 45.17 -7.16
C GLU A 232 -36.87 44.04 -6.44
N GLN A 233 -37.41 43.56 -5.31
CA GLN A 233 -36.83 42.45 -4.54
C GLN A 233 -36.82 41.12 -5.30
N SER A 234 -37.87 40.81 -6.06
CA SER A 234 -37.91 39.60 -6.88
C SER A 234 -36.88 39.64 -8.01
N ARG A 235 -36.71 40.81 -8.66
CA ARG A 235 -35.68 41.00 -9.69
C ARG A 235 -34.26 40.80 -9.12
N ILE A 236 -33.97 41.37 -7.95
CA ILE A 236 -32.67 41.22 -7.29
C ILE A 236 -32.38 39.75 -6.92
N ARG A 237 -33.39 39.01 -6.41
CA ARG A 237 -33.21 37.58 -6.10
C ARG A 237 -32.95 36.75 -7.35
N ALA A 238 -33.71 36.99 -8.43
CA ALA A 238 -33.51 36.28 -9.70
C ALA A 238 -32.13 36.54 -10.31
N GLU A 239 -31.64 37.79 -10.24
CA GLU A 239 -30.30 38.15 -10.71
C GLU A 239 -29.19 37.50 -9.87
N ALA A 240 -29.35 37.46 -8.54
CA ALA A 240 -28.40 36.80 -7.64
C ALA A 240 -28.35 35.29 -7.86
N GLU A 241 -29.50 34.64 -8.06
CA GLU A 241 -29.58 33.20 -8.38
C GLU A 241 -28.94 32.89 -9.74
N ALA A 242 -29.21 33.70 -10.76
CA ALA A 242 -28.58 33.54 -12.08
C ALA A 242 -27.05 33.68 -12.02
N LEU A 243 -26.54 34.64 -11.25
CA LEU A 243 -25.09 34.82 -11.04
C LEU A 243 -24.48 33.62 -10.32
N ALA A 244 -25.13 33.11 -9.26
CA ALA A 244 -24.67 31.94 -8.52
C ALA A 244 -24.63 30.69 -9.39
N HIS A 245 -25.67 30.46 -10.21
CA HIS A 245 -25.68 29.35 -11.17
C HIS A 245 -24.59 29.48 -12.24
N ALA A 246 -24.35 30.69 -12.77
CA ALA A 246 -23.27 30.92 -13.73
C ALA A 246 -21.88 30.66 -13.11
N GLN A 247 -21.64 31.11 -11.88
CA GLN A 247 -20.39 30.86 -11.17
C GLN A 247 -20.16 29.37 -10.89
N GLU A 248 -21.19 28.64 -10.48
CA GLU A 248 -21.08 27.20 -10.24
C GLU A 248 -20.84 26.43 -11.55
N GLN A 249 -21.47 26.82 -12.65
CA GLN A 249 -21.18 26.23 -13.97
C GLN A 249 -19.73 26.48 -14.42
N VAL A 250 -19.19 27.67 -14.21
CA VAL A 250 -17.78 27.97 -14.50
C VAL A 250 -16.86 27.12 -13.62
N ARG A 251 -17.20 26.94 -12.34
CA ARG A 251 -16.42 26.10 -11.41
C ARG A 251 -16.40 24.63 -11.85
N LEU A 252 -17.56 24.08 -12.23
CA LEU A 252 -17.68 22.70 -12.69
C LEU A 252 -16.97 22.48 -14.03
N ALA A 253 -17.05 23.44 -14.97
CA ALA A 253 -16.33 23.38 -16.23
C ALA A 253 -14.80 23.43 -16.03
N ALA A 254 -14.31 24.28 -15.13
CA ALA A 254 -12.89 24.35 -14.78
C ALA A 254 -12.38 23.07 -14.11
N LEU A 255 -13.20 22.44 -13.25
CA LEU A 255 -12.86 21.16 -12.62
C LEU A 255 -12.83 20.01 -13.64
N ALA A 256 -13.81 19.94 -14.54
CA ALA A 256 -13.82 18.93 -15.59
C ALA A 256 -12.63 19.08 -16.56
N GLU A 257 -12.24 20.30 -16.90
CA GLU A 257 -11.04 20.53 -17.74
C GLU A 257 -9.75 20.15 -17.01
N ALA A 258 -9.64 20.49 -15.72
CA ALA A 258 -8.50 20.08 -14.89
C ALA A 258 -8.38 18.56 -14.77
N GLU A 259 -9.50 17.85 -14.58
CA GLU A 259 -9.54 16.38 -14.56
C GLU A 259 -9.13 15.77 -15.90
N ARG A 260 -9.57 16.35 -17.03
CA ARG A 260 -9.17 15.89 -18.38
C ARG A 260 -7.67 16.06 -18.61
N VAL A 261 -7.09 17.21 -18.24
CA VAL A 261 -5.65 17.46 -18.37
C VAL A 261 -4.86 16.51 -17.47
N ALA A 262 -5.31 16.28 -16.23
CA ALA A 262 -4.67 15.33 -15.32
C ALA A 262 -4.74 13.88 -15.83
N ALA A 263 -5.88 13.47 -16.40
CA ALA A 263 -6.05 12.15 -16.99
C ALA A 263 -5.17 11.95 -18.25
N GLU A 264 -5.04 12.97 -19.09
CA GLU A 264 -4.16 12.92 -20.26
C GLU A 264 -2.67 12.88 -19.86
N GLN A 265 -2.28 13.68 -18.86
CA GLN A 265 -0.93 13.62 -18.29
C GLN A 265 -0.64 12.27 -17.63
N ALA A 266 -1.60 11.69 -16.90
CA ALA A 266 -1.47 10.36 -16.33
C ALA A 266 -1.33 9.28 -17.41
N ARG A 267 -2.05 9.40 -18.53
CA ARG A 267 -1.91 8.49 -19.68
C ARG A 267 -0.53 8.59 -20.31
N LEU A 268 -0.03 9.80 -20.54
CA LEU A 268 1.31 10.02 -21.11
C LEU A 268 2.41 9.53 -20.16
N ALA A 269 2.28 9.77 -18.85
CA ALA A 269 3.21 9.27 -17.85
C ALA A 269 3.17 7.73 -17.75
N ALA A 270 1.99 7.12 -17.83
CA ALA A 270 1.84 5.66 -17.86
C ALA A 270 2.42 5.05 -19.14
N GLU A 271 2.25 5.70 -20.30
CA GLU A 271 2.85 5.26 -21.56
C GLU A 271 4.38 5.41 -21.55
N ALA A 272 4.91 6.50 -21.00
CA ALA A 272 6.35 6.70 -20.81
C ALA A 272 6.93 5.69 -19.81
N ALA A 273 6.24 5.41 -18.71
CA ALA A 273 6.64 4.39 -17.73
C ALA A 273 6.59 2.99 -18.33
N ALA A 274 5.57 2.65 -19.12
CA ALA A 274 5.47 1.38 -19.83
C ALA A 274 6.59 1.21 -20.86
N ARG A 275 6.92 2.27 -21.62
CA ARG A 275 8.07 2.28 -22.54
C ARG A 275 9.41 2.13 -21.81
N TYR A 276 9.56 2.79 -20.65
CA TYR A 276 10.76 2.67 -19.83
C TYR A 276 10.91 1.25 -19.25
N ILE A 277 9.83 0.68 -18.70
CA ILE A 277 9.82 -0.70 -18.18
C ILE A 277 10.09 -1.70 -19.32
N ALA A 278 9.48 -1.53 -20.49
CA ALA A 278 9.73 -2.39 -21.65
C ALA A 278 11.19 -2.27 -22.16
N ALA A 279 11.76 -1.07 -22.17
CA ALA A 279 13.16 -0.85 -22.55
C ALA A 279 14.13 -1.45 -21.52
N GLU A 280 13.85 -1.30 -20.23
CA GLU A 280 14.66 -1.89 -19.15
C GLU A 280 14.54 -3.42 -19.14
N GLN A 281 13.34 -3.97 -19.37
CA GLN A 281 13.13 -5.41 -19.56
C GLN A 281 13.87 -5.93 -20.79
N ALA A 282 13.80 -5.25 -21.94
CA ALA A 282 14.54 -5.64 -23.13
C ALA A 282 16.07 -5.59 -22.90
N ARG A 283 16.56 -4.62 -22.11
CA ARG A 283 17.97 -4.53 -21.71
C ARG A 283 18.37 -5.67 -20.79
N LEU A 284 17.55 -5.99 -19.78
CA LEU A 284 17.79 -7.09 -18.85
C LEU A 284 17.72 -8.46 -19.56
N GLU A 285 16.78 -8.64 -20.50
CA GLU A 285 16.69 -9.84 -21.33
C GLU A 285 17.90 -9.96 -22.26
N ALA A 286 18.34 -8.87 -22.89
CA ALA A 286 19.55 -8.87 -23.71
C ALA A 286 20.81 -9.18 -22.87
N GLU A 287 20.91 -8.65 -21.65
CA GLU A 287 22.01 -8.95 -20.73
C GLU A 287 21.94 -10.41 -20.23
N ALA A 288 20.74 -10.91 -19.92
CA ALA A 288 20.51 -12.30 -19.57
C ALA A 288 20.81 -13.25 -20.73
N ASP A 289 20.54 -12.86 -21.97
CA ASP A 289 20.88 -13.63 -23.17
C ASP A 289 22.38 -13.70 -23.39
N VAL A 290 23.09 -12.58 -23.20
CA VAL A 290 24.55 -12.55 -23.23
C VAL A 290 25.14 -13.43 -22.12
N GLN A 291 24.58 -13.37 -20.91
CA GLN A 291 25.01 -14.23 -19.80
C GLN A 291 24.71 -15.71 -20.07
N ARG A 292 23.52 -16.05 -20.57
CA ARG A 292 23.16 -17.43 -20.94
C ARG A 292 24.06 -17.97 -22.04
N GLN A 293 24.39 -17.16 -23.04
CA GLN A 293 25.34 -17.54 -24.09
C GLN A 293 26.75 -17.73 -23.54
N ALA A 294 27.22 -16.84 -22.65
CA ALA A 294 28.52 -16.97 -22.02
C ALA A 294 28.60 -18.21 -21.10
N GLU A 295 27.53 -18.51 -20.35
CA GLU A 295 27.43 -19.69 -19.50
C GLU A 295 27.32 -20.98 -20.33
N GLN A 296 26.53 -20.99 -21.40
CA GLN A 296 26.50 -22.11 -22.35
C GLN A 296 27.87 -22.35 -22.97
N LEU A 297 28.58 -21.30 -23.40
CA LEU A 297 29.92 -21.43 -23.94
C LEU A 297 30.90 -21.96 -22.90
N ARG A 298 30.77 -21.52 -21.63
CA ARG A 298 31.56 -22.01 -20.50
C ARG A 298 31.29 -23.49 -20.23
N LEU A 299 30.03 -23.89 -20.18
CA LEU A 299 29.62 -25.29 -19.97
C LEU A 299 30.04 -26.18 -21.14
N GLU A 300 29.94 -25.71 -22.38
CA GLU A 300 30.43 -26.46 -23.54
C GLU A 300 31.96 -26.58 -23.54
N ASN A 301 32.68 -25.51 -23.20
CA ASN A 301 34.13 -25.55 -23.07
C ASN A 301 34.56 -26.47 -21.93
N GLN A 302 33.85 -26.43 -20.80
CA GLN A 302 34.07 -27.34 -19.68
C GLN A 302 33.79 -28.79 -20.08
N ARG A 303 32.66 -29.07 -20.73
CA ARG A 303 32.30 -30.40 -21.22
C ARG A 303 33.32 -30.93 -22.23
N LYS A 304 33.81 -30.08 -23.13
CA LYS A 304 34.89 -30.44 -24.08
C LYS A 304 36.20 -30.71 -23.35
N ALA A 305 36.55 -29.93 -22.33
CA ALA A 305 37.75 -30.16 -21.52
C ALA A 305 37.65 -31.46 -20.71
N GLU A 306 36.47 -31.75 -20.12
CA GLU A 306 36.19 -33.00 -19.41
C GLU A 306 36.21 -34.21 -20.35
N GLU A 307 35.61 -34.09 -21.54
CA GLU A 307 35.64 -35.16 -22.55
C GLU A 307 37.05 -35.41 -23.08
N GLN A 308 37.84 -34.36 -23.27
CA GLN A 308 39.24 -34.46 -23.66
C GLN A 308 40.08 -35.11 -22.54
N ALA A 309 39.92 -34.67 -21.29
CA ALA A 309 40.59 -35.26 -20.14
C ALA A 309 40.21 -36.74 -19.95
N LEU A 310 38.95 -37.11 -20.20
CA LEU A 310 38.50 -38.50 -20.19
C LEU A 310 39.19 -39.33 -21.28
N ARG A 311 39.28 -38.81 -22.50
CA ARG A 311 39.99 -39.48 -23.61
C ARG A 311 41.48 -39.65 -23.31
N ASP A 312 42.12 -38.60 -22.79
CA ASP A 312 43.54 -38.63 -22.45
C ASP A 312 43.81 -39.59 -21.27
N ALA A 313 42.94 -39.63 -20.26
CA ALA A 313 43.00 -40.59 -19.16
C ALA A 313 42.79 -42.03 -19.64
N MET A 314 41.83 -42.28 -20.53
CA MET A 314 41.59 -43.59 -21.14
C MET A 314 42.78 -44.04 -22.00
N ALA A 315 43.38 -43.11 -22.76
CA ALA A 315 44.58 -43.38 -23.55
C ALA A 315 45.80 -43.68 -22.67
N ALA A 316 46.00 -42.93 -21.59
CA ALA A 316 47.04 -43.19 -20.60
C ALA A 316 46.85 -44.55 -19.91
N LEU A 317 45.60 -44.92 -19.60
CA LEU A 317 45.26 -46.21 -19.02
C LEU A 317 45.49 -47.37 -20.00
N ASP A 318 45.10 -47.22 -21.26
CA ASP A 318 45.34 -48.22 -22.30
C ASP A 318 46.85 -48.37 -22.60
N ALA A 319 47.61 -47.29 -22.58
CA ALA A 319 49.07 -47.29 -22.69
C ALA A 319 49.77 -47.93 -21.48
N ALA A 320 49.11 -47.92 -20.31
CA ALA A 320 49.61 -48.51 -19.06
C ALA A 320 49.30 -50.01 -18.89
N LYS A 321 48.74 -50.70 -19.89
CA LYS A 321 48.52 -52.16 -19.86
C LYS A 321 49.83 -52.94 -19.68
N GLY A 322 50.10 -53.34 -18.44
CA GLY A 322 51.24 -54.16 -18.00
C GLY A 322 51.69 -53.79 -16.57
N SER A 323 52.22 -54.74 -15.80
CA SER A 323 52.76 -54.47 -14.44
C SER A 323 53.95 -53.52 -14.50
N ARG A 324 53.70 -52.21 -14.46
CA ARG A 324 54.73 -51.17 -14.35
C ARG A 324 54.75 -50.62 -12.92
N PRO A 325 55.92 -50.27 -12.36
CA PRO A 325 56.00 -49.66 -11.05
C PRO A 325 55.30 -48.31 -11.00
N PHE A 326 54.64 -48.06 -9.88
CA PHE A 326 54.12 -46.74 -9.52
C PHE A 326 55.30 -45.76 -9.49
N ARG A 327 55.21 -44.67 -10.25
CA ARG A 327 56.30 -43.69 -10.36
C ARG A 327 56.03 -42.51 -9.46
N VAL A 328 57.05 -42.07 -8.74
CA VAL A 328 57.00 -40.91 -7.86
C VAL A 328 58.26 -40.07 -8.07
N SER A 329 58.11 -38.76 -8.19
CA SER A 329 59.25 -37.84 -8.09
C SER A 329 59.66 -37.71 -6.62
N GLY A 330 60.95 -37.78 -6.32
CA GLY A 330 61.48 -37.54 -4.98
C GLY A 330 61.11 -36.17 -4.43
N ALA A 331 61.02 -35.15 -5.29
CA ALA A 331 60.62 -33.80 -4.87
C ALA A 331 59.14 -33.76 -4.43
N ALA A 332 58.27 -34.46 -5.15
CA ALA A 332 56.87 -34.62 -4.77
C ALA A 332 56.73 -35.42 -3.46
N ALA A 333 57.47 -36.53 -3.34
CA ALA A 333 57.50 -37.38 -2.14
C ALA A 333 58.02 -36.64 -0.89
N ALA A 334 58.94 -35.69 -1.06
CA ALA A 334 59.43 -34.85 0.04
C ALA A 334 58.43 -33.74 0.43
N SER A 335 57.66 -33.23 -0.55
CA SER A 335 56.76 -32.10 -0.36
C SER A 335 55.47 -32.48 0.36
N GLY A 336 54.98 -33.71 0.19
CA GLY A 336 53.77 -34.18 0.86
C GLY A 336 53.21 -35.47 0.28
N PRO A 337 51.93 -35.78 0.54
CA PRO A 337 51.27 -36.97 0.01
C PRO A 337 51.25 -37.00 -1.52
N VAL A 338 51.59 -38.16 -2.10
CA VAL A 338 51.57 -38.44 -3.54
C VAL A 338 50.70 -39.65 -3.82
N PHE A 339 49.64 -39.44 -4.61
CA PHE A 339 48.73 -40.49 -5.04
C PHE A 339 49.14 -41.02 -6.41
N THR A 340 49.18 -42.33 -6.54
CA THR A 340 49.56 -43.02 -7.78
C THR A 340 48.54 -44.08 -8.12
N VAL A 341 48.31 -44.25 -9.41
CA VAL A 341 47.52 -45.33 -10.01
C VAL A 341 48.34 -46.00 -11.11
N ALA A 342 47.86 -47.13 -11.63
CA ALA A 342 48.50 -47.80 -12.77
C ALA A 342 48.77 -46.85 -13.95
N ALA A 343 47.85 -45.92 -14.21
CA ALA A 343 47.93 -44.97 -15.31
C ALA A 343 48.93 -43.81 -15.09
N GLY A 344 49.39 -43.56 -13.85
CA GLY A 344 50.33 -42.48 -13.56
C GLY A 344 50.19 -41.87 -12.17
N THR A 345 50.88 -40.76 -11.94
CA THR A 345 50.83 -39.98 -10.70
C THR A 345 49.75 -38.91 -10.80
N LEU A 346 48.92 -38.79 -9.78
CA LEU A 346 47.86 -37.79 -9.75
C LEU A 346 48.45 -36.38 -9.64
N ALA A 347 47.98 -35.46 -10.49
CA ALA A 347 48.26 -34.04 -10.31
C ALA A 347 47.43 -33.50 -9.13
N VAL A 348 48.11 -33.13 -8.05
CA VAL A 348 47.49 -32.46 -6.88
C VAL A 348 48.16 -31.11 -6.72
N ASP A 349 47.37 -30.03 -6.73
CA ASP A 349 47.89 -28.67 -6.55
C ASP A 349 48.39 -28.45 -5.11
N ALA A 350 49.22 -27.42 -4.92
CA ALA A 350 49.87 -27.16 -3.63
C ALA A 350 48.89 -26.87 -2.48
N VAL A 351 47.73 -26.24 -2.77
CA VAL A 351 46.72 -25.90 -1.76
C VAL A 351 46.02 -27.18 -1.29
N THR A 352 45.61 -28.02 -2.23
CA THR A 352 44.98 -29.32 -1.92
C THR A 352 45.95 -30.25 -1.20
N ASN A 353 47.23 -30.27 -1.60
CA ASN A 353 48.26 -31.07 -0.93
C ASN A 353 48.43 -30.65 0.54
N LEU A 354 48.50 -29.34 0.82
CA LEU A 354 48.57 -28.81 2.18
C LEU A 354 47.32 -29.15 3.01
N ALA A 355 46.14 -29.07 2.40
CA ALA A 355 44.88 -29.41 3.06
C ALA A 355 44.84 -30.90 3.47
N ILE A 356 45.23 -31.81 2.57
CA ILE A 356 45.32 -33.26 2.86
C ILE A 356 46.34 -33.53 3.97
N ARG A 357 47.51 -32.87 3.91
CA ARG A 357 48.56 -33.01 4.91
C ARG A 357 48.10 -32.54 6.30
N THR A 358 47.32 -31.47 6.34
CA THR A 358 46.70 -30.95 7.58
C THR A 358 45.66 -31.91 8.12
N ALA A 359 44.76 -32.40 7.26
CA ALA A 359 43.76 -33.40 7.63
C ALA A 359 44.42 -34.68 8.18
N LEU A 360 45.53 -35.14 7.58
CA LEU A 360 46.24 -36.35 8.00
C LEU A 360 46.79 -36.23 9.42
N ARG A 361 47.47 -35.12 9.72
CA ARG A 361 48.02 -34.84 11.05
C ARG A 361 46.92 -34.67 12.09
N SER A 362 45.84 -33.97 11.74
CA SER A 362 44.69 -33.81 12.61
C SER A 362 44.04 -35.16 12.93
N ALA A 363 43.78 -35.97 11.92
CA ALA A 363 43.19 -37.29 12.09
C ALA A 363 44.06 -38.24 12.91
N ALA A 364 45.38 -38.21 12.72
CA ALA A 364 46.31 -38.96 13.56
C ALA A 364 46.23 -38.55 15.03
N ALA A 365 46.26 -37.24 15.32
CA ALA A 365 46.13 -36.72 16.67
C ALA A 365 44.77 -37.07 17.31
N THR A 366 43.67 -36.93 16.56
CA THR A 366 42.31 -37.27 17.00
C THR A 366 42.19 -38.76 17.30
N ALA A 367 42.67 -39.63 16.40
CA ALA A 367 42.60 -41.07 16.57
C ALA A 367 43.38 -41.54 17.82
N ILE A 368 44.60 -41.01 18.04
CA ILE A 368 45.42 -41.32 19.23
C ILE A 368 44.70 -40.86 20.50
N THR A 369 44.20 -39.62 20.52
CA THR A 369 43.51 -39.03 21.68
C THR A 369 42.26 -39.83 22.05
N ALA A 370 41.46 -40.17 21.04
CA ALA A 370 40.22 -40.90 21.24
C ALA A 370 40.47 -42.35 21.71
N LEU A 371 41.53 -43.01 21.23
CA LEU A 371 41.96 -44.30 21.76
C LEU A 371 42.39 -44.20 23.24
N ALA A 372 43.15 -43.16 23.61
CA ALA A 372 43.57 -42.94 25.00
C ALA A 372 42.37 -42.73 25.95
N ALA A 373 41.32 -42.03 25.50
CA ALA A 373 40.09 -41.83 26.26
C ALA A 373 39.25 -43.12 26.40
N ALA A 374 39.42 -44.09 25.51
CA ALA A 374 38.70 -45.36 25.54
C ALA A 374 39.32 -46.41 26.49
N VAL A 375 40.56 -46.19 26.98
CA VAL A 375 41.28 -47.10 27.88
C VAL A 375 40.56 -47.16 29.24
N GLY A 376 39.74 -48.19 29.43
CA GLY A 376 38.92 -48.39 30.64
C GLY A 376 37.51 -48.92 30.34
N THR A 377 37.06 -48.85 29.08
CA THR A 377 35.80 -49.45 28.65
C THR A 377 36.04 -50.83 28.05
N ALA A 378 35.23 -51.83 28.39
CA ALA A 378 35.39 -53.23 27.98
C ALA A 378 35.12 -53.49 26.47
N SER A 379 35.08 -52.45 25.62
CA SER A 379 34.82 -52.58 24.19
C SER A 379 36.08 -52.27 23.40
N GLY A 380 36.49 -53.21 22.55
CA GLY A 380 37.57 -53.04 21.56
C GLY A 380 37.22 -52.08 20.43
N VAL A 381 36.76 -50.88 20.78
CA VAL A 381 36.37 -49.80 19.86
C VAL A 381 37.60 -49.38 19.05
N VAL A 382 37.50 -49.48 17.73
CA VAL A 382 38.49 -48.92 16.80
C VAL A 382 37.91 -47.65 16.23
N ILE A 383 38.65 -46.55 16.31
CA ILE A 383 38.24 -45.26 15.81
C ILE A 383 38.96 -45.00 14.50
N VAL A 384 38.19 -44.82 13.43
CA VAL A 384 38.70 -44.52 12.08
C VAL A 384 38.30 -43.09 11.73
N VAL A 385 39.27 -42.28 11.31
CA VAL A 385 39.07 -40.88 10.93
C VAL A 385 39.42 -40.72 9.45
N GLY A 386 38.44 -40.36 8.62
CA GLY A 386 38.67 -40.09 7.18
C GLY A 386 39.59 -38.89 6.95
N VAL A 387 40.49 -38.96 5.96
CA VAL A 387 41.51 -37.92 5.73
C VAL A 387 41.53 -37.38 4.30
N ALA A 388 41.31 -38.27 3.33
CA ALA A 388 41.28 -37.89 1.93
C ALA A 388 40.35 -38.80 1.15
N ALA A 389 39.71 -38.25 0.13
CA ALA A 389 39.02 -39.01 -0.89
C ALA A 389 39.71 -38.80 -2.24
N LEU A 390 39.99 -39.90 -2.92
CA LEU A 390 40.21 -39.92 -4.35
C LEU A 390 38.87 -40.16 -5.03
N VAL A 391 38.37 -39.17 -5.75
CA VAL A 391 37.19 -39.30 -6.60
C VAL A 391 37.67 -39.54 -8.02
N TYR A 392 37.32 -40.69 -8.59
CA TYR A 392 37.69 -41.06 -9.94
C TYR A 392 36.59 -40.63 -10.93
N TYR A 393 36.97 -39.92 -11.99
CA TYR A 393 36.04 -39.53 -13.06
C TYR A 393 36.00 -40.55 -14.21
N ALA A 394 37.07 -41.34 -14.38
CA ALA A 394 37.27 -42.17 -15.57
C ALA A 394 37.45 -43.68 -15.31
N LEU A 395 37.48 -44.14 -14.05
CA LEU A 395 37.87 -45.53 -13.78
C LEU A 395 36.73 -46.54 -13.92
N ARG A 396 37.04 -47.63 -14.63
CA ARG A 396 36.30 -48.89 -14.62
C ARG A 396 36.24 -49.45 -13.20
N ASP A 397 35.03 -49.58 -12.65
CA ASP A 397 34.69 -50.50 -11.56
C ASP A 397 35.70 -50.58 -10.39
N ASN A 398 36.07 -49.54 -9.64
CA ASN A 398 36.82 -49.69 -8.36
C ASN A 398 38.02 -50.69 -8.37
N LYS A 399 38.64 -50.96 -9.53
CA LYS A 399 39.47 -52.18 -9.77
C LYS A 399 40.92 -51.87 -10.10
N GLU A 400 41.31 -50.60 -10.20
CA GLU A 400 42.70 -50.25 -10.47
C GLU A 400 43.60 -50.37 -9.23
N PRO A 401 44.84 -50.83 -9.37
CA PRO A 401 45.81 -50.79 -8.29
C PRO A 401 46.22 -49.33 -8.07
N TYR A 402 46.27 -48.92 -6.81
CA TYR A 402 46.68 -47.60 -6.38
C TYR A 402 47.71 -47.71 -5.27
N ALA A 403 48.51 -46.66 -5.11
CA ALA A 403 49.38 -46.51 -3.98
C ALA A 403 49.45 -45.05 -3.52
N LEU A 404 49.61 -44.88 -2.22
CA LEU A 404 49.83 -43.59 -1.56
C LEU A 404 51.24 -43.61 -0.95
N SER A 405 52.07 -42.65 -1.35
CA SER A 405 53.37 -42.37 -0.71
C SER A 405 53.25 -41.08 0.08
N LEU A 406 53.73 -41.04 1.32
CA LEU A 406 53.77 -39.82 2.11
C LEU A 406 54.99 -39.78 3.04
N PRO A 407 55.53 -38.58 3.36
CA PRO A 407 56.61 -38.45 4.34
C PRO A 407 56.23 -39.06 5.69
N LEU A 408 57.07 -39.94 6.24
CA LEU A 408 56.84 -40.57 7.55
C LEU A 408 56.62 -39.53 8.67
N SER A 409 57.23 -38.35 8.53
CA SER A 409 57.09 -37.22 9.44
C SER A 409 55.66 -36.69 9.56
N ASP A 410 54.79 -37.00 8.60
CA ASP A 410 53.39 -36.60 8.65
C ASP A 410 52.53 -37.52 9.54
N LEU A 411 53.05 -38.70 9.90
CA LEU A 411 52.39 -39.66 10.79
C LEU A 411 53.02 -39.69 12.18
N THR A 412 54.34 -39.61 12.26
CA THR A 412 55.07 -39.72 13.53
C THR A 412 56.40 -38.98 13.49
N THR A 413 56.91 -38.66 14.68
CA THR A 413 58.34 -38.36 14.84
C THR A 413 59.14 -39.66 14.83
N TYR A 414 60.38 -39.60 14.34
CA TYR A 414 61.27 -40.75 14.24
C TYR A 414 62.73 -40.31 14.39
N ASP A 415 63.58 -41.23 14.86
CA ASP A 415 65.04 -41.07 14.84
C ASP A 415 65.62 -41.72 13.58
N ALA A 416 66.35 -40.95 12.77
CA ALA A 416 66.85 -41.43 11.49
C ALA A 416 67.91 -42.54 11.66
N GLY A 417 68.75 -42.49 12.69
CA GLY A 417 69.77 -43.51 12.95
C GLY A 417 69.15 -44.86 13.32
N ALA A 418 68.20 -44.84 14.24
CA ALA A 418 67.43 -46.01 14.63
C ALA A 418 66.63 -46.59 13.45
N LEU A 419 65.98 -45.74 12.65
CA LEU A 419 65.20 -46.20 11.49
C LEU A 419 66.08 -46.88 10.43
N ASN A 420 67.29 -46.36 10.18
CA ASN A 420 68.27 -47.00 9.31
C ASN A 420 68.72 -48.37 9.83
N ALA A 421 68.98 -48.49 11.15
CA ALA A 421 69.36 -49.77 11.76
C ALA A 421 68.24 -50.82 11.64
N ILE A 422 66.97 -50.40 11.81
CA ILE A 422 65.81 -51.29 11.61
C ILE A 422 65.69 -51.71 10.14
N ALA A 423 65.88 -50.78 9.20
CA ALA A 423 65.87 -51.09 7.77
C ALA A 423 66.96 -52.09 7.39
N GLN A 424 68.17 -51.95 7.95
CA GLN A 424 69.29 -52.87 7.71
C GLN A 424 69.00 -54.29 8.22
N ALA A 425 68.27 -54.39 9.33
CA ALA A 425 67.85 -55.67 9.90
C ALA A 425 66.56 -56.23 9.24
N ASN A 426 65.96 -55.53 8.27
CA ASN A 426 64.62 -55.83 7.75
C ASN A 426 63.56 -55.98 8.87
N GLY A 427 63.69 -55.16 9.91
CA GLY A 427 62.82 -55.19 11.08
C GLY A 427 61.50 -54.43 10.90
N ASP A 428 60.75 -54.32 12.00
CA ASP A 428 59.48 -53.59 12.08
C ASP A 428 59.59 -52.46 13.12
N ILE A 429 58.86 -51.36 12.91
CA ILE A 429 58.65 -50.29 13.89
C ILE A 429 57.20 -50.25 14.34
N GLU A 430 56.95 -49.85 15.59
CA GLU A 430 55.59 -49.62 16.07
C GLU A 430 55.13 -48.19 15.78
N LEU A 431 54.02 -48.05 15.05
CA LEU A 431 53.38 -46.76 14.80
C LEU A 431 52.10 -46.61 15.66
N PRO A 432 51.80 -45.40 16.15
CA PRO A 432 50.58 -45.13 16.93
C PRO A 432 49.31 -45.10 16.07
N VAL A 433 49.47 -44.95 14.75
CA VAL A 433 48.39 -44.91 13.77
C VAL A 433 48.73 -45.79 12.56
N ALA A 434 47.68 -46.32 11.94
CA ALA A 434 47.76 -47.01 10.66
C ALA A 434 46.92 -46.28 9.63
N ILE A 435 47.35 -46.32 8.37
CA ILE A 435 46.57 -45.83 7.25
C ILE A 435 45.78 -46.99 6.67
N GLY A 436 44.49 -46.75 6.52
CA GLY A 436 43.57 -47.64 5.84
C GLY A 436 43.05 -47.01 4.57
N SER A 437 42.62 -47.84 3.64
CA SER A 437 41.84 -47.40 2.50
C SER A 437 40.59 -48.26 2.35
N ARG A 438 39.50 -47.64 1.94
CA ARG A 438 38.28 -48.33 1.51
C ARG A 438 37.83 -47.76 0.17
N SER A 439 37.17 -48.56 -0.65
CA SER A 439 36.67 -48.11 -1.95
C SER A 439 35.18 -48.38 -2.04
N VAL A 440 34.40 -47.35 -2.37
CA VAL A 440 32.95 -47.38 -2.53
C VAL A 440 32.62 -46.70 -3.87
N ASP A 441 31.92 -47.41 -4.75
CA ASP A 441 31.54 -46.96 -6.10
C ASP A 441 32.68 -46.47 -7.00
N ASN A 442 32.92 -45.16 -7.09
CA ASN A 442 34.01 -44.55 -7.84
C ASN A 442 34.97 -43.75 -6.94
N THR A 443 34.89 -43.95 -5.63
CA THR A 443 35.62 -43.17 -4.63
C THR A 443 36.47 -44.10 -3.77
N THR A 444 37.78 -43.82 -3.71
CA THR A 444 38.69 -44.45 -2.74
C THR A 444 38.94 -43.47 -1.60
N GLU A 445 38.52 -43.84 -0.41
CA GLU A 445 38.70 -43.05 0.81
C GLU A 445 39.92 -43.58 1.58
N PHE A 446 40.85 -42.70 1.93
CA PHE A 446 41.96 -42.96 2.84
C PHE A 446 41.62 -42.44 4.23
N SER A 447 41.86 -43.28 5.23
CA SER A 447 41.53 -43.00 6.61
C SER A 447 42.69 -43.34 7.53
N VAL A 448 42.78 -42.65 8.65
CA VAL A 448 43.73 -42.93 9.74
C VAL A 448 42.98 -43.66 10.85
N ALA A 449 43.54 -44.75 11.35
CA ALA A 449 43.03 -45.47 12.51
C ALA A 449 44.09 -45.57 13.59
N ALA A 450 43.69 -45.47 14.86
CA ALA A 450 44.61 -45.70 15.97
C ALA A 450 44.95 -47.19 16.10
N THR A 451 46.21 -47.51 16.35
CA THR A 451 46.67 -48.90 16.45
C THR A 451 46.43 -49.48 17.84
N ASN A 452 45.58 -50.50 17.94
CA ASN A 452 45.31 -51.22 19.19
C ASN A 452 46.04 -52.57 19.27
N GLY A 453 46.72 -52.96 18.19
CA GLY A 453 47.45 -54.20 18.05
C GLY A 453 46.59 -55.47 17.97
N THR A 454 45.28 -55.40 18.20
CA THR A 454 44.35 -56.56 18.09
C THR A 454 43.59 -56.53 16.78
N SER A 455 43.00 -55.39 16.44
CA SER A 455 42.18 -55.19 15.25
C SER A 455 42.94 -54.43 14.16
N VAL A 456 43.85 -53.54 14.58
CA VAL A 456 44.76 -52.79 13.69
C VAL A 456 46.18 -52.96 14.20
N SER A 457 47.06 -53.54 13.39
CA SER A 457 48.45 -53.84 13.76
C SER A 457 49.24 -52.57 14.09
N ARG A 458 50.11 -52.65 15.10
CA ARG A 458 51.10 -51.61 15.43
C ARG A 458 52.36 -51.72 14.59
N LYS A 459 52.72 -52.94 14.18
CA LYS A 459 53.99 -53.24 13.53
C LYS A 459 53.92 -52.89 12.05
N VAL A 460 54.87 -52.07 11.61
CA VAL A 460 55.06 -51.64 10.22
C VAL A 460 56.47 -52.02 9.79
N PRO A 461 56.63 -52.78 8.70
CA PRO A 461 57.96 -53.14 8.19
C PRO A 461 58.75 -51.93 7.70
N VAL A 462 60.04 -51.89 8.04
CA VAL A 462 60.99 -50.86 7.57
C VAL A 462 61.99 -51.51 6.62
N ARG A 463 62.11 -50.98 5.40
CA ARG A 463 62.97 -51.54 4.35
C ARG A 463 63.82 -50.44 3.72
N PHE A 464 64.98 -50.81 3.20
CA PHE A 464 65.71 -49.91 2.32
C PHE A 464 65.06 -49.86 0.94
N ALA A 465 65.06 -48.67 0.33
CA ALA A 465 64.79 -48.56 -1.09
C ALA A 465 66.07 -48.91 -1.87
N THR A 466 65.95 -49.79 -2.85
CA THR A 466 67.10 -50.30 -3.61
C THR A 466 67.33 -49.42 -4.83
N TYR A 467 68.52 -48.84 -4.95
CA TYR A 467 68.85 -47.97 -6.07
C TYR A 467 69.10 -48.81 -7.34
N ASP A 468 68.39 -48.49 -8.42
CA ASP A 468 68.69 -49.00 -9.76
C ASP A 468 69.46 -47.92 -10.55
N PRO A 469 70.77 -48.12 -10.78
CA PRO A 469 71.60 -47.13 -11.47
C PRO A 469 71.30 -47.04 -12.98
N ALA A 470 70.72 -48.07 -13.60
CA ALA A 470 70.39 -48.05 -15.02
C ALA A 470 69.16 -47.19 -15.31
N LEU A 471 68.22 -47.15 -14.37
CA LEU A 471 67.03 -46.30 -14.45
C LEU A 471 67.15 -44.99 -13.66
N ASN A 472 68.20 -44.80 -12.87
CA ASN A 472 68.37 -43.69 -11.94
C ASN A 472 67.13 -43.50 -11.04
N VAL A 473 66.64 -44.60 -10.46
CA VAL A 473 65.49 -44.60 -9.53
C VAL A 473 65.73 -45.52 -8.36
N TYR A 474 65.21 -45.16 -7.20
CA TYR A 474 65.05 -46.08 -6.09
C TYR A 474 63.80 -46.94 -6.30
N ARG A 475 63.85 -48.20 -5.88
CA ARG A 475 62.77 -49.19 -6.01
C ARG A 475 62.39 -49.78 -4.67
N SER A 476 61.11 -50.04 -4.48
CA SER A 476 60.65 -50.94 -3.43
C SER A 476 61.13 -52.37 -3.73
N GLU A 477 61.73 -53.06 -2.78
CA GLU A 477 62.07 -54.47 -2.98
C GLU A 477 60.81 -55.33 -3.10
N SER A 478 60.60 -55.87 -4.29
CA SER A 478 60.08 -57.23 -4.45
C SER A 478 60.76 -57.84 -5.67
N ALA A 479 61.92 -58.46 -5.46
CA ALA A 479 62.64 -59.13 -6.54
C ALA A 479 61.91 -60.40 -7.05
N THR A 480 60.86 -60.85 -6.37
CA THR A 480 60.19 -62.14 -6.64
C THR A 480 58.67 -62.06 -6.82
N ALA A 481 57.99 -60.97 -6.47
CA ALA A 481 56.56 -60.83 -6.73
C ALA A 481 56.31 -60.16 -8.09
N GLN A 482 55.35 -60.66 -8.85
CA GLN A 482 54.76 -59.97 -10.02
C GLN A 482 53.95 -58.70 -9.63
N SER A 483 54.26 -58.07 -8.50
CA SER A 483 53.62 -56.84 -8.03
C SER A 483 54.34 -55.63 -8.65
N PRO A 484 53.60 -54.60 -9.10
CA PRO A 484 54.19 -53.48 -9.80
C PRO A 484 55.28 -52.75 -9.00
N GLY A 485 55.26 -52.74 -7.66
CA GLY A 485 56.24 -52.01 -6.85
C GLY A 485 56.18 -50.49 -7.06
N MET A 486 56.93 -49.73 -6.27
CA MET A 486 57.02 -48.27 -6.33
C MET A 486 58.44 -47.84 -6.69
N THR A 487 58.56 -46.77 -7.47
CA THR A 487 59.82 -46.16 -7.89
C THR A 487 59.86 -44.69 -7.48
N TRP A 488 61.01 -44.25 -6.96
CA TRP A 488 61.26 -42.85 -6.63
C TRP A 488 62.46 -42.33 -7.41
N THR A 489 62.27 -41.22 -8.11
CA THR A 489 63.38 -40.52 -8.74
C THR A 489 64.12 -39.68 -7.69
N PRO A 490 65.44 -39.84 -7.51
CA PRO A 490 66.20 -39.04 -6.54
C PRO A 490 66.07 -37.53 -6.76
N ILE A 491 66.18 -36.74 -5.69
CA ILE A 491 66.28 -35.26 -5.77
C ILE A 491 67.72 -34.87 -6.12
N VAL A 492 68.69 -35.63 -5.61
CA VAL A 492 70.12 -35.50 -5.89
C VAL A 492 70.66 -36.88 -6.27
N SER A 493 71.32 -36.99 -7.43
CA SER A 493 71.84 -38.27 -7.93
C SER A 493 73.01 -38.79 -7.07
N PRO A 494 72.94 -40.03 -6.56
CA PRO A 494 74.06 -40.61 -5.79
C PRO A 494 75.31 -40.76 -6.67
N GLY A 495 76.40 -40.09 -6.29
CA GLY A 495 77.70 -40.15 -6.98
C GLY A 495 78.13 -38.85 -7.68
N ASP A 496 77.23 -37.89 -7.85
CA ASP A 496 77.53 -36.58 -8.46
C ASP A 496 77.62 -35.49 -7.38
N ALA A 497 78.83 -35.22 -6.90
CA ALA A 497 79.12 -34.08 -6.02
C ALA A 497 79.13 -32.73 -6.79
N SER A 498 78.15 -32.52 -7.68
CA SER A 498 78.09 -31.35 -8.56
C SER A 498 77.10 -30.32 -8.04
N THR A 499 77.53 -29.05 -7.97
CA THR A 499 76.71 -27.88 -7.61
C THR A 499 75.81 -27.38 -8.75
N ALA A 500 75.56 -28.22 -9.77
CA ALA A 500 74.68 -27.89 -10.87
C ALA A 500 73.21 -28.03 -10.44
N LEU A 501 72.35 -27.14 -10.96
CA LEU A 501 70.89 -27.19 -10.78
C LEU A 501 70.38 -28.64 -11.02
N PRO A 502 69.38 -29.12 -10.25
CA PRO A 502 68.95 -30.52 -10.33
C PRO A 502 68.69 -30.94 -11.78
N ALA A 503 69.18 -32.12 -12.17
CA ALA A 503 68.86 -32.71 -13.46
C ALA A 503 67.33 -32.66 -13.65
N ALA A 504 66.87 -32.19 -14.81
CA ALA A 504 65.45 -32.10 -15.14
C ALA A 504 64.80 -33.44 -14.79
N GLN A 505 63.93 -33.43 -13.78
CA GLN A 505 63.25 -34.64 -13.35
C GLN A 505 62.45 -35.17 -14.55
N PRO A 506 62.50 -36.48 -14.85
CA PRO A 506 61.68 -37.05 -15.90
C PRO A 506 60.22 -36.72 -15.58
N ASP A 507 59.56 -36.05 -16.52
CA ASP A 507 58.15 -35.68 -16.45
C ASP A 507 57.32 -36.96 -16.22
N VAL A 508 56.86 -37.14 -14.98
CA VAL A 508 55.85 -38.17 -14.72
C VAL A 508 54.55 -37.59 -15.22
N ALA A 509 54.09 -38.08 -16.38
CA ALA A 509 52.86 -37.60 -17.00
C ALA A 509 51.73 -37.53 -15.95
N PRO A 510 51.18 -36.34 -15.69
CA PRO A 510 50.16 -36.17 -14.67
C PRO A 510 48.90 -36.92 -15.09
N TYR A 511 48.42 -37.81 -14.23
CA TYR A 511 47.14 -38.45 -14.39
C TYR A 511 46.04 -37.46 -13.99
N THR A 512 45.13 -37.16 -14.93
CA THR A 512 44.02 -36.21 -14.76
C THR A 512 42.65 -36.88 -14.63
N GLY A 513 42.58 -38.21 -14.68
CA GLY A 513 41.32 -38.98 -14.60
C GLY A 513 40.75 -39.16 -13.18
N ALA A 514 41.33 -38.47 -12.18
CA ALA A 514 40.85 -38.41 -10.80
C ALA A 514 41.14 -37.04 -10.19
N THR A 515 40.48 -36.74 -9.08
CA THR A 515 40.84 -35.62 -8.19
C THR A 515 40.99 -36.12 -6.76
N ALA A 516 42.00 -35.59 -6.08
CA ALA A 516 42.14 -35.74 -4.64
C ALA A 516 41.43 -34.59 -3.93
N THR A 517 40.66 -34.91 -2.89
CA THR A 517 40.00 -33.93 -2.03
C THR A 517 40.34 -34.25 -0.58
N ALA A 518 40.71 -33.23 0.19
CA ALA A 518 40.85 -33.37 1.63
C ALA A 518 39.48 -33.63 2.25
N LEU A 519 39.37 -34.64 3.13
CA LEU A 519 38.16 -34.89 3.90
C LEU A 519 38.36 -34.36 5.32
N GLU A 520 37.38 -33.61 5.81
CA GLU A 520 37.32 -33.28 7.23
C GLU A 520 36.96 -34.53 8.04
N GLY A 521 37.68 -34.74 9.14
CA GLY A 521 37.78 -35.98 9.90
C GLY A 521 36.45 -36.58 10.37
N ARG A 522 35.76 -37.30 9.48
CA ARG A 522 34.62 -38.13 9.84
C ARG A 522 35.10 -39.22 10.79
N ILE A 523 34.63 -39.18 12.02
CA ILE A 523 34.89 -40.18 13.06
C ILE A 523 33.87 -41.31 12.88
N ASP A 524 34.35 -42.52 12.59
CA ASP A 524 33.55 -43.73 12.64
C ASP A 524 33.84 -44.45 13.97
N GLU A 525 32.87 -44.42 14.87
CA GLU A 525 32.96 -44.99 16.23
C GLU A 525 32.71 -46.51 16.25
N ASN A 526 32.18 -47.09 15.17
CA ASN A 526 32.00 -48.54 15.03
C ASN A 526 32.23 -48.98 13.57
N PRO A 527 33.45 -48.78 13.06
CA PRO A 527 33.75 -49.03 11.66
C PRO A 527 33.64 -50.53 11.37
N GLU A 528 33.02 -50.86 10.25
CA GLU A 528 33.13 -52.19 9.66
C GLU A 528 34.57 -52.36 9.15
N LEU A 529 35.50 -52.71 10.04
CA LEU A 529 36.94 -52.81 9.75
C LEU A 529 37.26 -53.75 8.58
N ASP A 530 36.38 -54.71 8.31
CA ASP A 530 36.47 -55.61 7.16
C ASP A 530 36.37 -54.88 5.80
N LEU A 531 35.85 -53.65 5.78
CA LEU A 531 35.78 -52.80 4.58
C LEU A 531 37.07 -52.01 4.34
N TYR A 532 37.97 -51.94 5.33
CA TYR A 532 39.22 -51.21 5.25
C TYR A 532 40.39 -52.17 5.10
N SER A 533 41.31 -51.84 4.19
CA SER A 533 42.61 -52.50 4.13
C SER A 533 43.65 -51.62 4.82
N PHE A 534 44.14 -52.09 5.96
CA PHE A 534 45.21 -51.46 6.73
C PHE A 534 46.55 -52.15 6.46
N GLY A 535 47.59 -51.36 6.27
CA GLY A 535 48.95 -51.86 6.04
C GLY A 535 49.85 -50.78 5.51
N GLY A 536 51.06 -51.18 5.11
CA GLY A 536 52.03 -50.30 4.50
C GLY A 536 53.45 -50.68 4.85
N PHE A 537 54.39 -50.01 4.20
CA PHE A 537 55.83 -50.18 4.38
C PHE A 537 56.46 -48.82 4.61
N ILE A 538 57.51 -48.78 5.43
CA ILE A 538 58.40 -47.63 5.51
C ILE A 538 59.61 -47.90 4.64
N TYR A 539 59.82 -47.06 3.63
CA TYR A 539 61.03 -47.08 2.83
C TYR A 539 61.99 -46.00 3.30
N VAL A 540 63.21 -46.42 3.61
CA VAL A 540 64.32 -45.57 4.00
C VAL A 540 65.25 -45.40 2.80
N PHE A 541 65.67 -44.16 2.56
CA PHE A 541 66.55 -43.79 1.47
C PHE A 541 67.89 -43.29 2.03
N PRO A 542 69.00 -43.45 1.29
CA PRO A 542 70.25 -42.76 1.61
C PRO A 542 70.01 -41.25 1.72
N VAL A 543 70.67 -40.59 2.67
CA VAL A 543 70.49 -39.15 2.91
C VAL A 543 70.84 -38.32 1.68
N GLU A 544 71.76 -38.81 0.85
CA GLU A 544 72.20 -38.22 -0.40
C GLU A 544 71.11 -38.21 -1.47
N SER A 545 70.08 -39.05 -1.36
CA SER A 545 68.96 -39.05 -2.32
C SER A 545 68.09 -37.79 -2.22
N GLY A 546 68.15 -37.09 -1.09
CA GLY A 546 67.25 -35.99 -0.73
C GLY A 546 65.81 -36.41 -0.41
N ILE A 547 65.48 -37.70 -0.50
CA ILE A 547 64.13 -38.22 -0.23
C ILE A 547 64.02 -38.58 1.26
N PRO A 548 63.12 -37.97 2.04
CA PRO A 548 62.91 -38.36 3.42
C PRO A 548 62.22 -39.75 3.48
N PRO A 549 62.35 -40.50 4.59
CA PRO A 549 61.65 -41.76 4.78
C PRO A 549 60.17 -41.68 4.42
N GLN A 550 59.70 -42.62 3.59
CA GLN A 550 58.34 -42.62 3.05
C GLN A 550 57.52 -43.74 3.68
N PHE A 551 56.31 -43.43 4.15
CA PHE A 551 55.29 -44.42 4.45
C PHE A 551 54.46 -44.66 3.18
N VAL A 552 54.39 -45.93 2.77
CA VAL A 552 53.77 -46.33 1.50
C VAL A 552 52.66 -47.31 1.77
N VAL A 553 51.47 -46.99 1.29
CA VAL A 553 50.31 -47.88 1.31
C VAL A 553 50.01 -48.28 -0.12
N PHE A 554 50.00 -49.59 -0.37
CA PHE A 554 49.43 -50.14 -1.59
C PHE A 554 47.98 -50.53 -1.33
N ARG A 555 47.17 -50.55 -2.38
CA ARG A 555 45.87 -51.22 -2.34
C ARG A 555 46.03 -52.64 -1.79
N ASP A 556 45.01 -53.14 -1.09
CA ASP A 556 45.01 -54.53 -0.59
C ASP A 556 45.43 -55.51 -1.70
N ARG A 557 46.53 -56.24 -1.49
CA ARG A 557 47.00 -57.26 -2.44
C ARG A 557 45.95 -58.36 -2.66
N ARG A 558 45.01 -58.57 -1.71
CA ARG A 558 43.85 -59.46 -1.90
C ARG A 558 42.86 -58.95 -2.94
N SER A 559 42.91 -57.68 -3.30
CA SER A 559 42.10 -57.09 -4.36
C SER A 559 42.83 -57.03 -5.70
N GLU A 560 44.11 -57.40 -5.74
CA GLU A 560 44.90 -57.44 -6.97
C GLU A 560 44.74 -58.78 -7.69
N PRO A 561 44.77 -58.79 -9.03
CA PRO A 561 44.81 -60.04 -9.77
C PRO A 561 46.10 -60.82 -9.50
N GLY A 562 45.99 -62.13 -9.33
CA GLY A 562 47.15 -63.00 -9.14
C GLY A 562 46.95 -64.39 -9.69
N VAL A 563 48.04 -65.13 -9.77
CA VAL A 563 48.08 -66.52 -10.22
C VAL A 563 48.34 -67.39 -9.01
N THR A 564 47.56 -68.45 -8.85
CA THR A 564 47.72 -69.41 -7.76
C THR A 564 48.97 -70.27 -7.91
N SER A 565 49.69 -70.41 -6.81
CA SER A 565 50.85 -71.30 -6.65
C SER A 565 50.65 -72.23 -5.46
N GLY A 566 51.64 -73.06 -5.17
CA GLY A 566 51.62 -73.97 -4.02
C GLY A 566 51.11 -75.37 -4.33
N ALA A 567 51.62 -76.34 -3.60
CA ALA A 567 51.31 -77.76 -3.76
C ALA A 567 50.03 -78.16 -3.03
N GLY A 568 49.69 -77.49 -1.93
CA GLY A 568 48.75 -77.97 -0.93
C GLY A 568 49.31 -79.17 -0.16
N GLN A 569 48.51 -79.75 0.74
CA GLN A 569 48.89 -80.90 1.56
C GLN A 569 47.94 -82.08 1.36
N LEU A 570 48.46 -83.29 1.46
CA LEU A 570 47.63 -84.50 1.42
C LEU A 570 46.77 -84.57 2.68
N VAL A 571 45.45 -84.60 2.52
CA VAL A 571 44.50 -84.67 3.63
C VAL A 571 43.77 -86.02 3.62
N SER A 572 43.53 -86.58 4.80
CA SER A 572 42.75 -87.82 4.97
C SER A 572 41.85 -87.73 6.22
N GLY A 573 40.80 -88.55 6.27
CA GLY A 573 39.84 -88.54 7.38
C GLY A 573 39.05 -87.21 7.49
N ASN A 574 38.88 -86.70 8.71
CA ASN A 574 38.16 -85.45 8.97
C ASN A 574 39.07 -84.24 8.73
N TRP A 575 39.12 -83.77 7.48
CA TRP A 575 39.96 -82.65 7.05
C TRP A 575 39.71 -81.37 7.87
N MET A 576 38.43 -81.05 8.12
CA MET A 576 38.06 -79.84 8.87
C MET A 576 38.31 -79.96 10.38
N GLY A 577 38.74 -81.11 10.87
CA GLY A 577 38.99 -81.35 12.29
C GLY A 577 40.10 -80.46 12.88
N THR A 578 41.09 -80.06 12.08
CA THR A 578 42.19 -79.18 12.53
C THR A 578 41.90 -77.69 12.33
N ALA A 579 40.76 -77.32 11.73
CA ALA A 579 40.39 -75.91 11.57
C ALA A 579 40.12 -75.20 12.92
N SER A 580 39.84 -75.96 13.98
CA SER A 580 39.59 -75.43 15.33
C SER A 580 40.85 -75.34 16.21
N ILE A 581 42.04 -75.64 15.69
CA ILE A 581 43.34 -75.46 16.37
C ILE A 581 44.21 -74.42 15.62
N PRO A 582 45.26 -73.85 16.24
CA PRO A 582 46.05 -72.74 15.66
C PRO A 582 46.75 -73.07 14.34
N GLU A 583 47.10 -74.34 14.12
CA GLU A 583 47.73 -74.84 12.90
C GLU A 583 46.77 -74.85 11.69
N GLY A 584 45.45 -74.75 11.93
CA GLY A 584 44.43 -74.73 10.90
C GLY A 584 44.32 -76.04 10.10
N ALA A 585 43.38 -76.08 9.15
CA ALA A 585 43.28 -77.13 8.15
C ALA A 585 43.99 -76.68 6.86
N PRO A 586 44.96 -77.43 6.34
CA PRO A 586 45.71 -77.03 5.16
C PRO A 586 44.82 -77.08 3.91
N ILE A 587 45.24 -76.40 2.83
CA ILE A 587 44.61 -76.54 1.52
C ILE A 587 44.86 -77.97 1.00
N PRO A 588 43.81 -78.76 0.69
CA PRO A 588 43.98 -80.11 0.16
C PRO A 588 44.72 -80.13 -1.18
N ALA A 589 45.70 -81.01 -1.34
CA ALA A 589 46.51 -81.12 -2.55
C ALA A 589 45.66 -81.34 -3.81
N GLN A 590 44.61 -82.17 -3.74
CA GLN A 590 43.71 -82.40 -4.87
C GLN A 590 42.86 -81.17 -5.25
N ILE A 591 42.68 -80.22 -4.34
CA ILE A 591 42.04 -78.93 -4.63
C ILE A 591 43.07 -77.93 -5.16
N ALA A 592 44.27 -77.92 -4.58
CA ALA A 592 45.37 -77.11 -5.07
C ALA A 592 45.71 -77.44 -6.53
N ASP A 593 45.77 -78.71 -6.91
CA ASP A 593 46.01 -79.12 -8.31
C ASP A 593 44.97 -78.57 -9.29
N LYS A 594 43.69 -78.49 -8.89
CA LYS A 594 42.60 -77.93 -9.73
C LYS A 594 42.69 -76.42 -9.89
N LEU A 595 43.32 -75.75 -8.92
CA LEU A 595 43.39 -74.30 -8.88
C LEU A 595 44.73 -73.74 -9.33
N ARG A 596 45.82 -74.51 -9.24
CA ARG A 596 47.20 -74.07 -9.54
C ARG A 596 47.32 -73.51 -10.95
N GLY A 597 48.04 -72.39 -11.09
CA GLY A 597 48.26 -71.72 -12.37
C GLY A 597 47.04 -70.96 -12.91
N ARG A 598 45.89 -71.01 -12.25
CA ARG A 598 44.72 -70.19 -12.63
C ARG A 598 44.92 -68.75 -12.19
N ARG A 599 44.50 -67.82 -13.05
CA ARG A 599 44.47 -66.39 -12.74
C ARG A 599 43.14 -66.00 -12.13
N PHE A 600 43.19 -65.29 -11.01
CA PHE A 600 42.03 -64.72 -10.32
C PHE A 600 42.13 -63.21 -10.32
N SER A 601 40.99 -62.52 -10.38
CA SER A 601 40.95 -61.06 -10.34
C SER A 601 41.05 -60.50 -8.91
N THR A 602 40.61 -61.28 -7.92
CA THR A 602 40.69 -60.97 -6.49
C THR A 602 40.79 -62.25 -5.65
N PHE A 603 41.30 -62.16 -4.43
CA PHE A 603 41.35 -63.27 -3.48
C PHE A 603 39.94 -63.76 -3.10
N ASN A 604 38.92 -62.88 -3.13
CA ASN A 604 37.54 -63.32 -2.93
C ASN A 604 37.05 -64.20 -4.09
N SER A 605 37.44 -63.90 -5.33
CA SER A 605 37.14 -64.78 -6.47
C SER A 605 37.86 -66.13 -6.36
N PHE A 606 39.12 -66.13 -5.90
CA PHE A 606 39.84 -67.36 -5.55
C PHE A 606 39.11 -68.15 -4.47
N ARG A 607 38.74 -67.51 -3.36
CA ARG A 607 38.06 -68.17 -2.23
C ARG A 607 36.71 -68.75 -2.64
N SER A 608 35.99 -68.06 -3.51
CA SER A 608 34.72 -68.56 -4.07
C SER A 608 34.94 -69.83 -4.90
N GLU A 609 35.93 -69.81 -5.78
CA GLU A 609 36.29 -70.94 -6.63
C GLU A 609 36.90 -72.10 -5.83
N PHE A 610 37.63 -71.81 -4.74
CA PHE A 610 38.11 -72.79 -3.78
C PHE A 610 36.94 -73.57 -3.16
N TRP A 611 35.93 -72.88 -2.63
CA TRP A 611 34.78 -73.57 -2.04
C TRP A 611 33.96 -74.35 -3.07
N LYS A 612 33.83 -73.86 -4.31
CA LYS A 612 33.22 -74.64 -5.39
C LYS A 612 34.02 -75.90 -5.72
N ALA A 613 35.36 -75.80 -5.76
CA ALA A 613 36.23 -76.94 -6.02
C ALA A 613 36.12 -78.00 -4.91
N VAL A 614 36.03 -77.57 -3.65
CA VAL A 614 35.73 -78.44 -2.50
C VAL A 614 34.36 -79.08 -2.63
N SER A 615 33.33 -78.33 -3.03
CA SER A 615 31.97 -78.85 -3.21
C SER A 615 31.87 -79.92 -4.31
N ASN A 616 32.69 -79.81 -5.35
CA ASN A 616 32.76 -80.76 -6.46
C ASN A 616 33.63 -82.00 -6.16
N ASP A 617 34.28 -82.06 -4.99
CA ASP A 617 35.05 -83.21 -4.56
C ASP A 617 34.22 -84.06 -3.59
N GLU A 618 33.82 -85.27 -4.01
CA GLU A 618 32.87 -86.09 -3.24
C GLU A 618 33.38 -86.43 -1.83
N LEU A 619 34.69 -86.67 -1.68
CA LEU A 619 35.30 -87.04 -0.41
C LEU A 619 35.38 -85.86 0.56
N LEU A 620 35.70 -84.66 0.07
CA LEU A 620 35.73 -83.45 0.90
C LEU A 620 34.32 -82.92 1.18
N ASN A 621 33.47 -82.84 0.16
CA ASN A 621 32.10 -82.33 0.26
C ASN A 621 31.22 -83.22 1.16
N GLY A 622 31.49 -84.54 1.18
CA GLY A 622 30.80 -85.52 2.04
C GLY A 622 30.93 -85.24 3.55
N GLN A 623 31.91 -84.44 3.96
CA GLN A 623 32.13 -84.08 5.37
C GLN A 623 31.20 -82.95 5.88
N PHE A 624 30.42 -82.33 4.99
CA PHE A 624 29.57 -81.19 5.31
C PHE A 624 28.07 -81.53 5.28
N THR A 625 27.27 -80.82 6.08
CA THR A 625 25.80 -80.94 6.05
C THR A 625 25.22 -80.40 4.73
N LYS A 626 24.03 -80.85 4.34
CA LYS A 626 23.38 -80.42 3.08
C LYS A 626 23.31 -78.91 2.89
N LEU A 627 23.03 -78.16 3.97
CA LEU A 627 23.02 -76.69 3.94
C LEU A 627 24.41 -76.11 3.60
N ARG A 628 25.47 -76.61 4.27
CA ARG A 628 26.85 -76.18 4.01
C ARG A 628 27.35 -76.61 2.62
N GLN A 629 26.90 -77.75 2.12
CA GLN A 629 27.17 -78.19 0.74
C GLN A 629 26.57 -77.20 -0.28
N MET A 630 25.35 -76.70 -0.03
CA MET A 630 24.73 -75.69 -0.89
C MET A 630 25.49 -74.36 -0.87
N ASP A 631 25.94 -73.90 0.30
CA ASP A 631 26.79 -72.70 0.42
C ASP A 631 28.04 -72.84 -0.45
N MET A 632 28.78 -73.94 -0.30
CA MET A 632 30.01 -74.17 -1.05
C MET A 632 29.78 -74.30 -2.56
N LYS A 633 28.67 -74.90 -2.99
CA LYS A 633 28.27 -74.97 -4.40
C LYS A 633 28.03 -73.59 -5.02
N GLN A 634 27.56 -72.64 -4.20
CA GLN A 634 27.43 -71.23 -4.59
C GLN A 634 28.75 -70.44 -4.44
N GLY A 635 29.83 -71.09 -4.01
CA GLY A 635 31.12 -70.47 -3.75
C GLY A 635 31.15 -69.63 -2.48
N LEU A 636 30.27 -69.91 -1.53
CA LEU A 636 30.28 -69.32 -0.19
C LEU A 636 31.05 -70.24 0.76
N ALA A 637 31.76 -69.64 1.71
CA ALA A 637 32.36 -70.42 2.80
C ALA A 637 31.25 -71.07 3.64
N PRO A 638 31.40 -72.35 4.02
CA PRO A 638 30.43 -73.02 4.87
C PRO A 638 30.47 -72.46 6.29
N ALA A 639 29.34 -72.53 7.00
CA ALA A 639 29.27 -72.14 8.40
C ALA A 639 30.16 -73.06 9.28
N ALA A 640 30.91 -72.48 10.21
CA ALA A 640 31.60 -73.20 11.27
C ALA A 640 30.58 -73.78 12.28
N PHE A 641 31.03 -74.67 13.18
CA PHE A 641 30.16 -75.16 14.25
C PHE A 641 29.85 -74.06 15.26
N PRO A 642 28.63 -73.99 15.83
CA PRO A 642 28.21 -72.90 16.72
C PRO A 642 29.20 -72.58 17.85
N GLN A 643 29.84 -73.59 18.44
CA GLN A 643 30.83 -73.42 19.52
C GLN A 643 32.15 -72.74 19.10
N ASP A 644 32.41 -72.67 17.78
CA ASP A 644 33.60 -72.08 17.17
C ASP A 644 33.30 -70.78 16.40
N GLN A 645 32.04 -70.32 16.45
CA GLN A 645 31.61 -69.01 15.93
C GLN A 645 31.89 -67.91 16.97
N VAL A 646 32.16 -66.68 16.52
CA VAL A 646 32.37 -65.53 17.40
C VAL A 646 31.61 -64.31 16.87
N GLY A 647 30.55 -63.91 17.57
CA GLY A 647 29.69 -62.80 17.17
C GLY A 647 29.07 -63.03 15.78
N LYS A 648 29.27 -62.07 14.86
CA LYS A 648 28.82 -62.18 13.46
C LYS A 648 29.73 -63.05 12.58
N ARG A 649 30.92 -63.44 13.07
CA ARG A 649 31.86 -64.31 12.33
C ARG A 649 31.45 -65.77 12.54
N ILE A 650 30.68 -66.30 11.60
CA ILE A 650 30.06 -67.63 11.69
C ILE A 650 30.58 -68.63 10.65
N LYS A 651 31.37 -68.20 9.67
CA LYS A 651 31.85 -69.02 8.55
C LYS A 651 33.32 -69.41 8.73
N TYR A 652 33.74 -70.51 8.12
CA TYR A 652 35.18 -70.83 8.04
C TYR A 652 35.92 -69.73 7.26
N GLU A 653 37.12 -69.42 7.71
CA GLU A 653 37.94 -68.32 7.20
C GLU A 653 39.22 -68.88 6.58
N VAL A 654 39.66 -68.29 5.47
CA VAL A 654 40.96 -68.62 4.86
C VAL A 654 41.97 -67.62 5.39
N HIS A 655 42.95 -68.11 6.13
CA HIS A 655 43.99 -67.33 6.79
C HIS A 655 45.33 -67.53 6.06
N HIS A 656 46.17 -66.49 6.07
CA HIS A 656 47.53 -66.51 5.52
C HIS A 656 48.52 -66.82 6.64
N ILE A 657 49.31 -67.90 6.51
CA ILE A 657 50.29 -68.34 7.52
C ILE A 657 51.34 -67.26 7.75
N ILE A 658 51.99 -66.81 6.68
CA ILE A 658 52.77 -65.59 6.61
C ILE A 658 51.80 -64.47 6.24
N PRO A 659 51.52 -63.51 7.13
CA PRO A 659 50.60 -62.41 6.84
C PRO A 659 51.03 -61.63 5.61
N ILE A 660 50.06 -61.20 4.80
CA ILE A 660 50.31 -60.39 3.60
C ILE A 660 51.08 -59.10 3.95
N ALA A 661 50.76 -58.50 5.10
CA ALA A 661 51.45 -57.30 5.61
C ALA A 661 52.94 -57.54 5.93
N GLN A 662 53.36 -58.79 6.13
CA GLN A 662 54.75 -59.19 6.37
C GLN A 662 55.42 -59.73 5.09
N GLY A 663 54.83 -59.47 3.92
CA GLY A 663 55.34 -59.94 2.63
C GLY A 663 54.86 -61.34 2.23
N GLY A 664 53.90 -61.93 2.96
CA GLY A 664 53.31 -63.21 2.59
C GLY A 664 52.59 -63.17 1.24
N GLU A 665 52.73 -64.25 0.46
CA GLU A 665 52.11 -64.34 -0.85
C GLU A 665 50.60 -64.61 -0.76
N VAL A 666 49.82 -63.90 -1.60
CA VAL A 666 48.35 -63.86 -1.49
C VAL A 666 47.70 -65.13 -2.01
N TYR A 667 48.18 -65.63 -3.14
CA TYR A 667 47.60 -66.74 -3.89
C TYR A 667 48.43 -68.04 -3.78
N ASP A 668 49.43 -68.04 -2.91
CA ASP A 668 50.21 -69.23 -2.64
C ASP A 668 49.46 -70.15 -1.68
N MET A 669 48.96 -71.28 -2.18
CA MET A 669 48.10 -72.19 -1.41
C MET A 669 48.85 -72.89 -0.27
N ASP A 670 50.18 -72.91 -0.31
CA ASP A 670 51.01 -73.39 0.81
C ASP A 670 51.11 -72.35 1.94
N ASN A 671 50.85 -71.08 1.64
CA ASN A 671 50.73 -69.99 2.60
C ASN A 671 49.29 -69.83 3.14
N LEU A 672 48.35 -70.72 2.79
CA LEU A 672 46.95 -70.63 3.19
C LEU A 672 46.53 -71.77 4.12
N GLN A 673 45.69 -71.44 5.09
CA GLN A 673 45.04 -72.41 5.98
C GLN A 673 43.59 -72.04 6.27
N ILE A 674 42.75 -73.03 6.51
CA ILE A 674 41.34 -72.87 6.85
C ILE A 674 41.19 -72.92 8.36
N MET A 675 40.54 -71.92 8.94
CA MET A 675 40.35 -71.81 10.38
C MET A 675 38.89 -71.53 10.73
N THR A 676 38.49 -71.92 11.93
CA THR A 676 37.26 -71.40 12.53
C THR A 676 37.46 -69.97 13.02
N PRO A 677 36.39 -69.15 13.09
CA PRO A 677 36.46 -67.79 13.63
C PRO A 677 37.14 -67.73 15.00
N LYS A 678 36.79 -68.64 15.89
CA LYS A 678 37.37 -68.73 17.24
C LYS A 678 38.87 -69.04 17.22
N SER A 679 39.31 -70.03 16.43
CA SER A 679 40.74 -70.38 16.34
C SER A 679 41.57 -69.27 15.68
N HIS A 680 41.03 -68.65 14.63
CA HIS A 680 41.68 -67.54 13.95
C HIS A 680 41.90 -66.36 14.92
N ILE A 681 40.90 -65.99 15.71
CA ILE A 681 41.03 -64.96 16.76
C ILE A 681 42.09 -65.35 17.81
N GLN A 682 42.06 -66.59 18.29
CA GLN A 682 43.01 -67.06 19.31
C GLN A 682 44.46 -67.01 18.83
N THR A 683 44.71 -67.31 17.56
CA THR A 683 46.05 -67.30 16.96
C THR A 683 46.65 -65.90 16.95
N HIS A 684 45.87 -64.88 16.57
CA HIS A 684 46.28 -63.47 16.65
C HIS A 684 46.36 -62.94 18.09
N THR A 685 45.68 -63.58 19.04
CA THR A 685 45.74 -63.22 20.46
C THR A 685 46.96 -63.84 21.17
N LYS A 686 47.32 -65.09 20.87
CA LYS A 686 48.47 -65.81 21.48
C LYS A 686 49.83 -65.39 20.93
N ALA A 687 49.94 -64.96 19.67
CA ALA A 687 51.18 -64.41 19.13
C ALA A 687 51.68 -63.16 19.89
N LYS A 688 50.85 -62.54 20.74
CA LYS A 688 51.23 -61.48 21.68
C LYS A 688 51.81 -61.96 23.01
N GLY A 689 51.79 -63.27 23.29
CA GLY A 689 52.09 -63.83 24.61
C GLY A 689 53.36 -64.66 24.74
N VAL A 690 54.14 -64.86 23.66
CA VAL A 690 55.39 -65.63 23.73
C VAL A 690 56.57 -64.68 23.58
N LYS A 691 57.12 -64.26 24.72
CA LYS A 691 58.55 -63.99 24.84
C LYS A 691 59.22 -65.36 25.05
N GLU A 692 60.13 -65.73 24.16
CA GLU A 692 61.30 -66.49 24.62
C GLU A 692 62.34 -65.51 25.16
#